data_AF-A0A7K4CDD7-F1
#
_entry.id   AF-A0A7K4CDD7-F1
#
_cell.length_a   1.000
_cell.length_b   1.000
_cell.length_c   1.000
_cell.angle_alpha   90.00
_cell.angle_beta   90.00
_cell.angle_gamma   90.00
#
_symmetry.space_group_name_H-M   'P 1'
#
loop_
_entity.id
_entity.type
_entity.pdbx_description
1 polymer ?
#
loop_
_entity_poly.entity_id
_entity_poly.type
_entity_poly.pdbx_seq_one_letter_code
_entity_poly.pdbx_strand_id
1 'polypeptide(L)'
;MPAPSRKPARPAPELLAPAGSPEAFRAAVAAGADAVYLSGKRFGARKYAANFSDGEIEEAVRYAHIHGVKVYVTVNTLIHDRELSGVLEYLIWLYATGVDAVLVQDIGLAMLAREMVPGLVLHASTQMTIHNAAGVQWAAEHGFSRVVLARELAHEEVAAIADATRESGIGLEIFIHGALCYGYSGQCLLSSVLGGRSGNRGMCAQPCRKPWTLVSGTVDDYGRPAGMREVPGRDRYLLSPKDLCTYRDLPDLLQLPVASLKIEGRMKSPEYVAIVVSTYRRAIDAILAGSWEPSADAERDLLLAFNRGFTRGYLFHDRHDALMGREAPDNRGLCIGRVLRFDRAQSRAVIRLDSPVVPEPGDGLVIMHPDQPGETGFALNTVPEQRRGETLIRVPRPVAAGSLVYLTSSRKLDARVRQMLAKPAPDLLRSLPVDLNVSVSRADGTISICGSIARPDGVAVEVPFDTDLVLQPAESKPLSAEMIAHQLEKTGGTPFMVRDLTLDYDGDRFAPIAEINRIRREFFALAEDRLIASYRPPIDEVRRIQHRWQDEAVRYAGRNNGAQGAAGSRALRIGICVDTMAAVQEAAACGADRIYFEPDLAVKPKACGGEETFLTPGPVLGEALAICQGCGIPLVWKLPKITHDRYLATALTALPALASSGLAGCMIDTFSAAQAVKEVCRDAPLFGFLGLNIFNHASVTASGPSFSLVTLSPELSRDEISLLGAMLASRGSTAEYAVVVQGAGDVMVTADCTKRTGSTCAQEARMIDGSRRFFGIRDENGQIFSLHAENGCRTRIRSAQELCLIGHLPALSAVGVSEIIIDARCRPARYVRAMCRDYRKAAAQSQTGTAVTYRNALPKSLMGEIEEIAIGSLTQGHFLRRLKE
;
A
#
# COMPACT_ATOMS: atom_id res chain seq x y z
N MET A 1 51.23 8.05 -2.61
CA MET A 1 49.94 7.63 -3.16
C MET A 1 48.95 8.76 -2.94
N PRO A 2 48.29 9.30 -3.97
CA PRO A 2 47.26 10.31 -3.76
C PRO A 2 46.11 9.67 -2.98
N ALA A 3 45.61 10.40 -1.97
CA ALA A 3 44.47 10.00 -1.16
C ALA A 3 43.28 9.66 -2.08
N PRO A 4 42.53 8.57 -1.80
CA PRO A 4 41.38 8.23 -2.62
C PRO A 4 40.41 9.42 -2.61
N SER A 5 40.12 9.94 -3.80
CA SER A 5 39.09 10.96 -3.99
C SER A 5 37.80 10.44 -3.36
N ARG A 6 37.36 11.08 -2.27
CA ARG A 6 36.05 10.81 -1.66
C ARG A 6 35.01 10.98 -2.76
N LYS A 7 34.42 9.87 -3.23
CA LYS A 7 33.18 9.93 -4.02
C LYS A 7 32.20 10.81 -3.24
N PRO A 8 31.46 11.74 -3.88
CA PRO A 8 30.45 12.51 -3.17
C PRO A 8 29.53 11.53 -2.44
N ALA A 9 29.40 11.70 -1.12
CA ALA A 9 28.56 10.83 -0.31
C ALA A 9 27.12 10.96 -0.84
N ARG A 10 26.50 9.84 -1.20
CA ARG A 10 25.07 9.84 -1.52
C ARG A 10 24.30 10.41 -0.31
N PRO A 11 23.30 11.28 -0.53
CA PRO A 11 22.44 11.71 0.56
C PRO A 11 21.76 10.49 1.18
N ALA A 12 21.65 10.48 2.51
CA ALA A 12 20.98 9.40 3.22
C ALA A 12 19.49 9.34 2.81
N PRO A 13 18.89 8.14 2.77
CA PRO A 13 17.47 8.01 2.45
C PRO A 13 16.62 8.67 3.55
N GLU A 14 15.49 9.24 3.13
CA GLU A 14 14.50 9.85 4.00
C GLU A 14 13.88 8.82 4.97
N LEU A 15 13.78 9.13 6.26
CA LEU A 15 12.98 8.34 7.19
C LEU A 15 11.51 8.80 7.17
N LEU A 16 10.65 8.01 6.53
CA LEU A 16 9.23 8.31 6.38
C LEU A 16 8.37 7.65 7.47
N ALA A 17 7.78 8.48 8.33
CA ALA A 17 6.98 8.05 9.47
C ALA A 17 5.46 8.10 9.18
N PRO A 18 4.66 7.20 9.79
CA PRO A 18 3.21 7.21 9.69
C PRO A 18 2.54 8.12 10.73
N ALA A 19 1.42 8.76 10.37
CA ALA A 19 0.55 9.43 11.34
C ALA A 19 -0.94 9.12 11.11
N GLY A 20 -1.56 8.53 12.13
CA GLY A 20 -3.00 8.23 12.17
C GLY A 20 -3.87 9.30 12.85
N SER A 21 -3.24 10.18 13.62
CA SER A 21 -3.86 11.26 14.39
C SER A 21 -2.87 12.42 14.57
N PRO A 22 -3.33 13.63 14.93
CA PRO A 22 -2.46 14.78 15.21
C PRO A 22 -1.39 14.51 16.29
N GLU A 23 -1.71 13.70 17.31
CA GLU A 23 -0.75 13.33 18.35
C GLU A 23 0.36 12.43 17.80
N ALA A 24 0.00 11.45 16.97
CA ALA A 24 0.97 10.59 16.31
C ALA A 24 1.85 11.38 15.32
N PHE A 25 1.31 12.42 14.68
CA PHE A 25 2.07 13.32 13.82
C PHE A 25 3.12 14.11 14.60
N ARG A 26 2.72 14.77 15.70
CA ARG A 26 3.66 15.47 16.58
C ARG A 26 4.73 14.52 17.13
N ALA A 27 4.35 13.28 17.45
CA ALA A 27 5.26 12.23 17.87
C ALA A 27 6.30 11.87 16.80
N ALA A 28 5.88 11.71 15.55
CA ALA A 28 6.78 11.42 14.44
C ALA A 28 7.82 12.53 14.24
N VAL A 29 7.38 13.80 14.23
CA VAL A 29 8.27 14.96 14.07
C VAL A 29 9.25 15.05 15.24
N ALA A 30 8.77 14.94 16.48
CA ALA A 30 9.62 14.98 17.68
C ALA A 30 10.61 13.81 17.78
N ALA A 31 10.29 12.68 17.14
CA ALA A 31 11.14 11.50 17.08
C ALA A 31 12.20 11.54 15.96
N GLY A 32 12.24 12.61 15.15
CA GLY A 32 13.24 12.84 14.11
C GLY A 32 12.88 12.26 12.74
N ALA A 33 11.59 12.21 12.38
CA ALA A 33 11.19 11.88 11.01
C ALA A 33 11.66 12.96 10.02
N ASP A 34 12.09 12.54 8.81
CA ASP A 34 12.38 13.47 7.71
C ASP A 34 11.11 13.86 6.95
N ALA A 35 10.14 12.95 6.93
CA ALA A 35 8.82 13.15 6.36
C ALA A 35 7.76 12.36 7.15
N VAL A 36 6.52 12.84 7.12
CA VAL A 36 5.38 12.16 7.75
C VAL A 36 4.25 11.99 6.75
N TYR A 37 3.75 10.77 6.59
CA TYR A 37 2.55 10.51 5.77
C TYR A 37 1.28 10.36 6.62
N LEU A 38 0.23 11.07 6.20
CA LEU A 38 -1.07 11.12 6.87
C LEU A 38 -2.23 11.01 5.87
N SER A 39 -3.46 11.04 6.38
CA SER A 39 -4.66 11.08 5.56
C SER A 39 -5.68 12.06 6.13
N GLY A 40 -6.40 12.73 5.24
CA GLY A 40 -7.66 13.35 5.61
C GLY A 40 -8.74 12.32 5.94
N LYS A 41 -9.91 12.80 6.38
CA LYS A 41 -11.11 11.97 6.61
C LYS A 41 -11.72 11.40 5.32
N ARG A 42 -11.25 11.85 4.15
CA ARG A 42 -11.74 11.47 2.82
C ARG A 42 -10.59 10.90 1.97
N PHE A 43 -10.92 10.01 1.04
CA PHE A 43 -10.05 9.50 -0.05
C PHE A 43 -8.73 8.77 0.32
N GLY A 44 -8.44 8.60 1.60
CA GLY A 44 -7.30 7.79 2.04
C GLY A 44 -7.68 6.40 2.52
N ALA A 45 -6.75 5.46 2.37
CA ALA A 45 -6.88 4.14 2.97
C ALA A 45 -6.90 4.23 4.50
N ARG A 46 -7.42 3.19 5.19
CA ARG A 46 -7.64 3.15 6.66
C ARG A 46 -8.73 4.11 7.13
N LYS A 47 -9.94 3.97 6.57
CA LYS A 47 -11.11 4.81 6.88
C LYS A 47 -11.44 4.91 8.38
N TYR A 48 -11.11 3.88 9.16
CA TYR A 48 -11.41 3.81 10.60
C TYR A 48 -10.29 4.32 11.51
N ALA A 49 -9.18 4.83 10.97
CA ALA A 49 -8.25 5.61 11.78
C ALA A 49 -8.88 6.96 12.15
N ALA A 50 -8.36 7.64 13.18
CA ALA A 50 -8.86 8.96 13.57
C ALA A 50 -8.82 9.94 12.38
N ASN A 51 -7.70 9.94 11.65
CA ASN A 51 -7.43 10.78 10.49
C ASN A 51 -7.58 12.28 10.79
N PHE A 52 -7.29 13.12 9.80
CA PHE A 52 -7.19 14.57 9.99
C PHE A 52 -8.39 15.27 9.33
N SER A 53 -8.96 16.24 10.01
CA SER A 53 -9.80 17.27 9.38
C SER A 53 -8.95 18.22 8.53
N ASP A 54 -9.59 18.98 7.66
CA ASP A 54 -8.90 19.90 6.75
C ASP A 54 -8.03 20.92 7.54
N GLY A 55 -8.56 21.51 8.62
CA GLY A 55 -7.79 22.41 9.49
C GLY A 55 -6.64 21.75 10.26
N GLU A 56 -6.79 20.49 10.67
CA GLU A 56 -5.70 19.72 11.30
C GLU A 56 -4.58 19.40 10.30
N ILE A 57 -4.88 19.25 9.01
CA ILE A 57 -3.86 19.10 7.97
C ILE A 57 -3.09 20.43 7.80
N GLU A 58 -3.78 21.57 7.74
CA GLU A 58 -3.12 22.88 7.66
C GLU A 58 -2.18 23.12 8.84
N GLU A 59 -2.61 22.78 10.06
CA GLU A 59 -1.77 22.85 11.25
C GLU A 59 -0.58 21.88 11.16
N ALA A 60 -0.79 20.64 10.71
CA ALA A 60 0.25 19.64 10.55
C ALA A 60 1.32 20.06 9.52
N VAL A 61 0.90 20.58 8.37
CA VAL A 61 1.78 21.11 7.33
C VAL A 61 2.63 22.25 7.88
N ARG A 62 1.99 23.24 8.50
CA ARG A 62 2.70 24.36 9.14
C ARG A 62 3.71 23.86 10.17
N TYR A 63 3.29 23.00 11.09
CA TYR A 63 4.14 22.47 12.16
C TYR A 63 5.32 21.65 11.63
N ALA A 64 5.13 20.88 10.56
CA ALA A 64 6.22 20.10 9.97
C ALA A 64 7.23 20.98 9.24
N HIS A 65 6.76 21.94 8.43
CA HIS A 65 7.63 22.82 7.65
C HIS A 65 8.53 23.70 8.50
N ILE A 66 8.05 24.21 9.65
CA ILE A 66 8.90 24.97 10.57
C ILE A 66 10.03 24.12 11.17
N HIS A 67 9.90 22.79 11.18
CA HIS A 67 10.93 21.84 11.61
C HIS A 67 11.67 21.18 10.43
N GLY A 68 11.44 21.65 9.19
CA GLY A 68 12.05 21.06 7.99
C GLY A 68 11.62 19.62 7.70
N VAL A 69 10.41 19.24 8.11
CA VAL A 69 9.81 17.93 7.87
C VAL A 69 8.78 18.03 6.75
N LYS A 70 8.81 17.08 5.81
CA LYS A 70 7.84 17.04 4.70
C LYS A 70 6.54 16.35 5.10
N VAL A 71 5.42 16.74 4.48
CA VAL A 71 4.10 16.14 4.69
C VAL A 71 3.58 15.51 3.41
N TYR A 72 3.30 14.21 3.50
CA TYR A 72 2.69 13.46 2.39
C TYR A 72 1.25 13.06 2.73
N VAL A 73 0.29 13.37 1.85
CA VAL A 73 -1.12 13.05 2.08
C VAL A 73 -1.55 11.87 1.22
N THR A 74 -2.10 10.83 1.84
CA THR A 74 -2.60 9.67 1.10
C THR A 74 -3.96 9.97 0.48
N VAL A 75 -4.05 9.89 -0.85
CA VAL A 75 -5.27 9.96 -1.66
C VAL A 75 -5.35 8.67 -2.50
N ASN A 76 -5.21 7.56 -1.80
CA ASN A 76 -4.88 6.25 -2.36
C ASN A 76 -6.05 5.25 -2.36
N THR A 77 -7.29 5.73 -2.27
CA THR A 77 -8.45 4.88 -2.55
C THR A 77 -8.79 4.86 -4.03
N LEU A 78 -9.43 3.79 -4.49
CA LEU A 78 -10.12 3.79 -5.79
C LEU A 78 -11.32 4.75 -5.75
N ILE A 79 -11.47 5.56 -6.80
CA ILE A 79 -12.40 6.70 -6.83
C ILE A 79 -13.57 6.38 -7.74
N HIS A 80 -14.79 6.55 -7.25
CA HIS A 80 -15.97 6.47 -8.10
C HIS A 80 -16.13 7.72 -8.98
N ASP A 81 -16.80 7.57 -10.12
CA ASP A 81 -17.20 8.68 -10.99
C ASP A 81 -17.83 9.87 -10.23
N ARG A 82 -18.76 9.58 -9.32
CA ARG A 82 -19.44 10.59 -8.47
C ARG A 82 -18.52 11.29 -7.47
N GLU A 83 -17.36 10.71 -7.17
CA GLU A 83 -16.37 11.23 -6.22
C GLU A 83 -15.30 12.08 -6.93
N LEU A 84 -15.17 12.01 -8.26
CA LEU A 84 -14.11 12.70 -9.02
C LEU A 84 -14.11 14.22 -8.80
N SER A 85 -15.28 14.85 -8.78
CA SER A 85 -15.39 16.30 -8.52
C SER A 85 -14.80 16.68 -7.16
N GLY A 86 -15.23 15.98 -6.10
CA GLY A 86 -14.82 16.28 -4.74
C GLY A 86 -13.35 15.96 -4.46
N VAL A 87 -12.79 14.93 -5.09
CA VAL A 87 -11.36 14.63 -4.92
C VAL A 87 -10.48 15.62 -5.68
N LEU A 88 -10.89 16.14 -6.84
CA LEU A 88 -10.13 17.17 -7.55
C LEU A 88 -10.09 18.49 -6.77
N GLU A 89 -11.21 18.91 -6.21
CA GLU A 89 -11.26 20.06 -5.28
C GLU A 89 -10.32 19.86 -4.09
N TYR A 90 -10.32 18.65 -3.54
CA TYR A 90 -9.43 18.30 -2.44
C TYR A 90 -7.95 18.36 -2.84
N LEU A 91 -7.57 17.87 -4.02
CA LEU A 91 -6.18 17.97 -4.52
C LEU A 91 -5.75 19.43 -4.73
N ILE A 92 -6.62 20.29 -5.27
CA ILE A 92 -6.34 21.72 -5.45
C ILE A 92 -6.10 22.39 -4.09
N TRP A 93 -6.93 22.08 -3.09
CA TRP A 93 -6.75 22.61 -1.74
C TRP A 93 -5.46 22.09 -1.08
N LEU A 94 -5.16 20.78 -1.17
CA LEU A 94 -3.90 20.22 -0.64
C LEU A 94 -2.67 20.92 -1.23
N TYR A 95 -2.68 21.15 -2.54
CA TYR A 95 -1.62 21.87 -3.24
C TYR A 95 -1.49 23.31 -2.73
N ALA A 96 -2.60 24.05 -2.63
CA ALA A 96 -2.59 25.42 -2.11
C ALA A 96 -2.10 25.53 -0.66
N THR A 97 -2.36 24.51 0.16
CA THR A 97 -1.90 24.43 1.56
C THR A 97 -0.38 24.24 1.66
N GLY A 98 0.27 23.74 0.61
CA GLY A 98 1.72 23.46 0.58
C GLY A 98 2.06 22.00 0.89
N VAL A 99 1.12 21.05 0.73
CA VAL A 99 1.42 19.62 0.90
C VAL A 99 2.51 19.18 -0.08
N ASP A 100 3.56 18.53 0.43
CA ASP A 100 4.77 18.22 -0.35
C ASP A 100 4.55 17.13 -1.41
N ALA A 101 3.66 16.18 -1.16
CA ALA A 101 3.26 15.17 -2.15
C ALA A 101 1.95 14.47 -1.77
N VAL A 102 1.28 13.87 -2.76
CA VAL A 102 0.15 12.95 -2.54
C VAL A 102 0.47 11.53 -2.99
N LEU A 103 0.03 10.54 -2.21
CA LEU A 103 0.12 9.13 -2.60
C LEU A 103 -1.17 8.71 -3.32
N VAL A 104 -1.06 8.32 -4.59
CA VAL A 104 -2.20 8.00 -5.45
C VAL A 104 -2.13 6.55 -5.94
N GLN A 105 -3.30 5.92 -6.11
CA GLN A 105 -3.43 4.59 -6.73
C GLN A 105 -4.26 4.65 -8.02
N ASP A 106 -5.37 5.39 -8.00
CA ASP A 106 -6.32 5.46 -9.11
C ASP A 106 -5.68 6.18 -10.31
N ILE A 107 -5.54 5.48 -11.43
CA ILE A 107 -4.86 6.01 -12.62
C ILE A 107 -5.64 7.13 -13.29
N GLY A 108 -6.98 7.09 -13.22
CA GLY A 108 -7.83 8.18 -13.70
C GLY A 108 -7.58 9.44 -12.87
N LEU A 109 -7.53 9.31 -11.54
CA LEU A 109 -7.17 10.42 -10.66
C LEU A 109 -5.75 10.93 -10.91
N ALA A 110 -4.77 10.05 -11.08
CA ALA A 110 -3.39 10.44 -11.33
C ALA A 110 -3.26 11.28 -12.61
N MET A 111 -3.94 10.88 -13.69
CA MET A 111 -3.96 11.65 -14.93
C MET A 111 -4.66 13.00 -14.78
N LEU A 112 -5.84 13.03 -14.14
CA LEU A 112 -6.56 14.27 -13.90
C LEU A 112 -5.79 15.22 -12.98
N ALA A 113 -5.07 14.70 -11.98
CA ALA A 113 -4.22 15.49 -11.09
C ALA A 113 -3.09 16.17 -11.86
N ARG A 114 -2.43 15.45 -12.77
CA ARG A 114 -1.38 16.03 -13.62
C ARG A 114 -1.91 17.09 -14.58
N GLU A 115 -3.12 16.89 -15.08
CA GLU A 115 -3.76 17.85 -15.97
C GLU A 115 -4.20 19.11 -15.22
N MET A 116 -4.83 18.96 -14.05
CA MET A 116 -5.45 20.07 -13.30
C MET A 116 -4.50 20.78 -12.35
N VAL A 117 -3.58 20.04 -11.73
CA VAL A 117 -2.66 20.52 -10.69
C VAL A 117 -1.22 20.04 -11.01
N PRO A 118 -0.62 20.48 -12.14
CA PRO A 118 0.64 19.95 -12.62
C PRO A 118 1.82 20.13 -11.64
N GLY A 119 1.76 21.13 -10.76
CA GLY A 119 2.75 21.35 -9.71
C GLY A 119 2.63 20.42 -8.50
N LEU A 120 1.56 19.61 -8.40
CA LEU A 120 1.38 18.67 -7.29
C LEU A 120 2.21 17.41 -7.52
N VAL A 121 3.15 17.14 -6.60
CA VAL A 121 4.00 15.95 -6.65
C VAL A 121 3.18 14.69 -6.36
N LEU A 122 3.28 13.70 -7.27
CA LEU A 122 2.58 12.42 -7.15
C LEU A 122 3.54 11.29 -6.79
N HIS A 123 3.20 10.53 -5.76
CA HIS A 123 3.86 9.29 -5.39
C HIS A 123 2.95 8.09 -5.72
N ALA A 124 3.49 7.10 -6.41
CA ALA A 124 2.77 5.86 -6.72
C ALA A 124 2.62 5.03 -5.43
N SER A 125 1.37 4.86 -4.99
CA SER A 125 1.04 4.11 -3.77
C SER A 125 1.43 2.64 -3.90
N THR A 126 1.77 2.00 -2.77
CA THR A 126 2.01 0.53 -2.71
C THR A 126 0.82 -0.27 -3.23
N GLN A 127 -0.39 0.32 -3.27
CA GLN A 127 -1.57 -0.30 -3.84
C GLN A 127 -1.61 -0.33 -5.39
N MET A 128 -0.64 0.28 -6.07
CA MET A 128 -0.45 0.09 -7.52
C MET A 128 0.31 -1.20 -7.84
N THR A 129 0.82 -1.90 -6.82
CA THR A 129 1.51 -3.20 -6.97
C THR A 129 2.74 -3.14 -7.89
N ILE A 130 3.52 -2.06 -7.85
CA ILE A 130 4.75 -1.96 -8.65
C ILE A 130 5.85 -2.80 -7.98
N HIS A 131 6.35 -3.79 -8.72
CA HIS A 131 7.25 -4.84 -8.20
C HIS A 131 8.36 -5.23 -9.19
N ASN A 132 8.68 -4.37 -10.16
CA ASN A 132 9.69 -4.65 -11.18
C ASN A 132 10.13 -3.35 -11.88
N ALA A 133 11.20 -3.41 -12.68
CA ALA A 133 11.78 -2.25 -13.35
C ALA A 133 10.81 -1.58 -14.32
N ALA A 134 10.13 -2.38 -15.16
CA ALA A 134 9.16 -1.88 -16.12
C ALA A 134 8.02 -1.07 -15.47
N GLY A 135 7.56 -1.47 -14.29
CA GLY A 135 6.55 -0.71 -13.54
C GLY A 135 7.04 0.64 -13.01
N VAL A 136 8.29 0.69 -12.58
CA VAL A 136 8.92 1.95 -12.13
C VAL A 136 9.11 2.90 -13.30
N GLN A 137 9.53 2.37 -14.46
CA GLN A 137 9.67 3.13 -15.70
C GLN A 137 8.32 3.69 -16.18
N TRP A 138 7.28 2.85 -16.18
CA TRP A 138 5.92 3.28 -16.45
C TRP A 138 5.49 4.41 -15.52
N ALA A 139 5.75 4.31 -14.21
CA ALA A 139 5.39 5.36 -13.26
C ALA A 139 6.12 6.69 -13.55
N ALA A 140 7.40 6.64 -13.92
CA ALA A 140 8.16 7.82 -14.30
C ALA A 140 7.58 8.50 -15.55
N GLU A 141 7.28 7.73 -16.60
CA GLU A 141 6.65 8.22 -17.83
C GLU A 141 5.27 8.85 -17.58
N HIS A 142 4.57 8.38 -16.55
CA HIS A 142 3.25 8.87 -16.15
C HIS A 142 3.30 9.98 -15.09
N GLY A 143 4.49 10.54 -14.81
CA GLY A 143 4.69 11.75 -14.02
C GLY A 143 4.70 11.54 -12.50
N PHE A 144 4.91 10.30 -12.03
CA PHE A 144 5.19 10.04 -10.62
C PHE A 144 6.65 10.39 -10.31
N SER A 145 6.88 11.03 -9.16
CA SER A 145 8.23 11.37 -8.68
C SER A 145 8.81 10.31 -7.75
N ARG A 146 7.96 9.40 -7.22
CA ARG A 146 8.38 8.32 -6.33
C ARG A 146 7.48 7.10 -6.47
N VAL A 147 8.06 5.90 -6.31
CA VAL A 147 7.33 4.63 -6.25
C VAL A 147 7.52 3.96 -4.89
N VAL A 148 6.40 3.64 -4.24
CA VAL A 148 6.41 2.73 -3.09
C VAL A 148 6.37 1.30 -3.60
N LEU A 149 7.51 0.61 -3.56
CA LEU A 149 7.65 -0.75 -4.09
C LEU A 149 6.79 -1.74 -3.29
N ALA A 150 6.40 -2.83 -3.96
CA ALA A 150 5.74 -3.97 -3.34
C ALA A 150 6.61 -4.58 -2.23
N ARG A 151 5.97 -5.18 -1.22
CA ARG A 151 6.66 -5.70 -0.03
C ARG A 151 7.25 -7.08 -0.27
N GLU A 152 6.93 -7.69 -1.40
CA GLU A 152 7.27 -9.05 -1.79
C GLU A 152 8.57 -9.14 -2.60
N LEU A 153 9.43 -8.11 -2.53
CA LEU A 153 10.74 -8.05 -3.18
C LEU A 153 11.88 -8.34 -2.21
N ALA A 154 12.91 -9.03 -2.68
CA ALA A 154 14.19 -9.13 -2.01
C ALA A 154 15.04 -7.87 -2.24
N HIS A 155 15.99 -7.58 -1.34
CA HIS A 155 16.82 -6.38 -1.43
C HIS A 155 17.70 -6.36 -2.70
N GLU A 156 18.11 -7.52 -3.22
CA GLU A 156 18.84 -7.65 -4.49
C GLU A 156 17.96 -7.29 -5.69
N GLU A 157 16.67 -7.64 -5.65
CA GLU A 157 15.68 -7.22 -6.66
C GLU A 157 15.47 -5.71 -6.60
N VAL A 158 15.39 -5.12 -5.40
CA VAL A 158 15.31 -3.66 -5.23
C VAL A 158 16.52 -2.96 -5.82
N ALA A 159 17.73 -3.47 -5.57
CA ALA A 159 18.97 -2.93 -6.15
C ALA A 159 18.96 -3.01 -7.69
N ALA A 160 18.55 -4.16 -8.25
CA ALA A 160 18.45 -4.35 -9.70
C ALA A 160 17.43 -3.39 -10.35
N ILE A 161 16.26 -3.21 -9.74
CA ILE A 161 15.23 -2.25 -10.19
C ILE A 161 15.80 -0.83 -10.19
N ALA A 162 16.48 -0.44 -9.12
CA ALA A 162 17.05 0.90 -9.00
C ALA A 162 18.15 1.17 -10.03
N ASP A 163 18.98 0.18 -10.32
CA ASP A 163 20.01 0.29 -11.35
C ASP A 163 19.40 0.39 -12.74
N ALA A 164 18.38 -0.41 -13.05
CA ALA A 164 17.69 -0.39 -14.33
C ALA A 164 16.90 0.92 -14.58
N THR A 165 16.49 1.61 -13.52
CA THR A 165 15.64 2.81 -13.61
C THR A 165 16.33 4.10 -13.20
N ARG A 166 17.64 4.05 -12.97
CA ARG A 166 18.45 5.19 -12.49
C ARG A 166 18.28 6.46 -13.33
N GLU A 167 18.21 6.31 -14.66
CA GLU A 167 18.11 7.44 -15.60
C GLU A 167 16.76 8.14 -15.56
N SER A 168 15.71 7.50 -15.03
CA SER A 168 14.38 8.10 -14.91
C SER A 168 14.30 9.18 -13.82
N GLY A 169 15.26 9.21 -12.88
CA GLY A 169 15.27 10.13 -11.75
C GLY A 169 14.17 9.88 -10.70
N ILE A 170 13.35 8.85 -10.86
CA ILE A 170 12.26 8.53 -9.93
C ILE A 170 12.81 7.97 -8.60
N GLY A 171 12.26 8.43 -7.48
CA GLY A 171 12.63 7.92 -6.16
C GLY A 171 12.02 6.54 -5.88
N LEU A 172 12.78 5.66 -5.24
CA LEU A 172 12.28 4.38 -4.74
C LEU A 172 12.06 4.42 -3.22
N GLU A 173 10.93 3.87 -2.77
CA GLU A 173 10.56 3.80 -1.36
C GLU A 173 10.27 2.35 -0.97
N ILE A 174 10.87 1.89 0.13
CA ILE A 174 10.70 0.54 0.68
C ILE A 174 10.20 0.56 2.12
N PHE A 175 9.46 -0.45 2.54
CA PHE A 175 9.07 -0.63 3.93
C PHE A 175 10.22 -1.24 4.73
N ILE A 176 10.47 -0.74 5.95
CA ILE A 176 11.52 -1.24 6.86
C ILE A 176 10.97 -1.74 8.21
N HIS A 177 9.75 -1.34 8.56
CA HIS A 177 9.13 -1.76 9.82
C HIS A 177 7.60 -1.72 9.74
N GLY A 178 6.95 -2.58 10.53
CA GLY A 178 5.51 -2.55 10.76
C GLY A 178 4.73 -3.69 10.08
N ALA A 179 3.41 -3.56 10.00
CA ALA A 179 2.55 -4.66 9.61
C ALA A 179 2.69 -5.06 8.12
N LEU A 180 2.96 -6.35 7.85
CA LEU A 180 2.89 -6.90 6.50
C LEU A 180 1.45 -7.23 6.08
N CYS A 181 1.14 -6.96 4.80
CA CYS A 181 -0.07 -7.49 4.17
C CYS A 181 0.20 -8.93 3.74
N TYR A 182 -0.80 -9.80 3.84
CA TYR A 182 -0.64 -11.20 3.40
C TYR A 182 -0.73 -11.34 1.87
N GLY A 183 -1.59 -10.54 1.23
CA GLY A 183 -1.69 -10.48 -0.21
C GLY A 183 -0.94 -9.28 -0.78
N TYR A 184 -0.63 -9.34 -2.07
CA TYR A 184 -0.07 -8.21 -2.80
C TYR A 184 -0.99 -6.98 -2.66
N SER A 185 -0.42 -5.86 -2.23
CA SER A 185 -1.17 -4.63 -1.96
C SER A 185 -1.86 -4.13 -3.23
N GLY A 186 -3.13 -3.76 -3.15
CA GLY A 186 -3.95 -3.37 -4.30
C GLY A 186 -4.68 -4.52 -5.02
N GLN A 187 -4.27 -5.77 -4.79
CA GLN A 187 -4.78 -6.94 -5.53
C GLN A 187 -5.71 -7.84 -4.71
N CYS A 188 -6.02 -7.45 -3.47
CA CYS A 188 -6.82 -8.23 -2.52
C CYS A 188 -8.28 -7.75 -2.46
N LEU A 189 -9.21 -8.63 -2.80
CA LEU A 189 -10.66 -8.42 -2.75
C LEU A 189 -11.33 -9.20 -1.60
N LEU A 190 -10.57 -9.96 -0.80
CA LEU A 190 -11.11 -10.86 0.23
C LEU A 190 -12.09 -10.16 1.20
N SER A 191 -11.74 -8.97 1.69
CA SER A 191 -12.61 -8.18 2.58
C SER A 191 -13.89 -7.69 1.89
N SER A 192 -13.80 -7.40 0.59
CA SER A 192 -14.95 -6.97 -0.20
C SER A 192 -15.92 -8.13 -0.44
N VAL A 193 -15.39 -9.28 -0.89
CA VAL A 193 -16.19 -10.47 -1.19
C VAL A 193 -16.89 -11.01 0.05
N LEU A 194 -16.21 -11.06 1.20
CA LEU A 194 -16.80 -11.58 2.44
C LEU A 194 -17.85 -10.63 3.05
N GLY A 195 -17.59 -9.32 3.05
CA GLY A 195 -18.33 -8.39 3.91
C GLY A 195 -18.78 -7.09 3.27
N GLY A 196 -18.51 -6.87 1.98
CA GLY A 196 -18.79 -5.64 1.25
C GLY A 196 -17.85 -4.48 1.55
N ARG A 197 -16.78 -4.70 2.34
CA ARG A 197 -15.84 -3.65 2.75
C ARG A 197 -14.57 -3.73 1.90
N SER A 198 -14.48 -2.88 0.88
CA SER A 198 -13.33 -2.86 -0.02
C SER A 198 -12.04 -2.46 0.69
N GLY A 199 -11.01 -3.29 0.57
CA GLY A 199 -9.68 -2.96 1.04
C GLY A 199 -9.03 -1.86 0.21
N ASN A 200 -9.29 -1.85 -1.10
CA ASN A 200 -8.78 -0.86 -2.04
C ASN A 200 -9.46 0.52 -1.90
N ARG A 201 -10.62 0.58 -1.22
CA ARG A 201 -11.25 1.83 -0.76
C ARG A 201 -11.07 2.10 0.73
N GLY A 202 -10.05 1.50 1.35
CA GLY A 202 -9.62 1.84 2.71
C GLY A 202 -10.42 1.22 3.86
N MET A 203 -11.37 0.32 3.58
CA MET A 203 -12.28 -0.27 4.57
C MET A 203 -11.95 -1.71 4.97
N CYS A 204 -10.76 -2.21 4.62
CA CYS A 204 -10.35 -3.59 4.92
C CYS A 204 -10.64 -4.01 6.37
N ALA A 205 -11.45 -5.06 6.55
CA ALA A 205 -11.80 -5.63 7.85
C ALA A 205 -10.79 -6.67 8.37
N GLN A 206 -9.64 -6.79 7.71
CA GLN A 206 -8.55 -7.70 8.06
C GLN A 206 -8.97 -9.19 8.16
N PRO A 207 -9.73 -9.75 7.20
CA PRO A 207 -10.18 -11.15 7.26
C PRO A 207 -9.03 -12.18 7.25
N CYS A 208 -7.85 -11.80 6.76
CA CYS A 208 -6.65 -12.63 6.85
C CYS A 208 -6.17 -12.90 8.29
N ARG A 209 -6.64 -12.12 9.27
CA ARG A 209 -6.34 -12.30 10.69
C ARG A 209 -7.36 -13.20 11.42
N LYS A 210 -8.41 -13.64 10.73
CA LYS A 210 -9.41 -14.56 11.29
C LYS A 210 -8.88 -16.00 11.28
N PRO A 211 -9.46 -16.90 12.09
CA PRO A 211 -9.20 -18.33 11.97
C PRO A 211 -9.61 -18.87 10.59
N TRP A 212 -8.77 -19.74 10.02
CA TRP A 212 -9.03 -20.45 8.77
C TRP A 212 -8.63 -21.91 8.92
N THR A 213 -9.42 -22.82 8.36
CA THR A 213 -9.11 -24.26 8.39
C THR A 213 -8.68 -24.74 6.99
N LEU A 214 -7.52 -25.38 6.88
CA LEU A 214 -7.09 -26.00 5.63
C LEU A 214 -7.91 -27.27 5.38
N VAL A 215 -8.46 -27.41 4.17
CA VAL A 215 -9.26 -28.57 3.75
C VAL A 215 -8.75 -29.15 2.44
N SER A 216 -8.93 -30.46 2.26
CA SER A 216 -8.64 -31.15 1.00
C SER A 216 -9.70 -32.18 0.64
N GLY A 217 -9.82 -32.49 -0.64
CA GLY A 217 -10.69 -33.57 -1.14
C GLY A 217 -10.56 -33.75 -2.65
N THR A 218 -11.64 -34.10 -3.33
CA THR A 218 -11.65 -34.32 -4.78
C THR A 218 -12.51 -33.26 -5.49
N VAL A 219 -12.52 -33.29 -6.83
CA VAL A 219 -13.47 -32.53 -7.63
C VAL A 219 -14.31 -33.44 -8.53
N ASP A 220 -15.51 -33.01 -8.88
CA ASP A 220 -16.33 -33.66 -9.91
C ASP A 220 -15.94 -33.24 -11.34
N ASP A 221 -16.69 -33.73 -12.34
CA ASP A 221 -16.46 -33.46 -13.77
C ASP A 221 -16.59 -31.97 -14.16
N TYR A 222 -17.21 -31.15 -13.31
CA TYR A 222 -17.33 -29.70 -13.48
C TYR A 222 -16.35 -28.92 -12.59
N GLY A 223 -15.49 -29.60 -11.84
CA GLY A 223 -14.49 -29.01 -10.97
C GLY A 223 -15.01 -28.61 -9.59
N ARG A 224 -16.21 -29.08 -9.18
CA ARG A 224 -16.79 -28.74 -7.88
C ARG A 224 -16.16 -29.58 -6.76
N PRO A 225 -15.82 -28.98 -5.60
CA PRO A 225 -15.22 -29.70 -4.49
C PRO A 225 -16.19 -30.74 -3.89
N ALA A 226 -15.71 -31.97 -3.69
CA ALA A 226 -16.44 -33.07 -3.07
C ALA A 226 -15.60 -33.79 -2.00
N GLY A 227 -16.25 -34.31 -0.96
CA GLY A 227 -15.58 -35.11 0.08
C GLY A 227 -14.53 -34.34 0.91
N MET A 228 -14.77 -33.05 1.19
CA MET A 228 -13.82 -32.17 1.90
C MET A 228 -13.54 -32.65 3.32
N ARG A 229 -12.26 -32.84 3.65
CA ARG A 229 -11.76 -33.18 4.98
C ARG A 229 -10.76 -32.15 5.46
N GLU A 230 -10.75 -31.87 6.76
CA GLU A 230 -9.76 -31.01 7.38
C GLU A 230 -8.37 -31.64 7.27
N VAL A 231 -7.39 -30.83 6.94
CA VAL A 231 -5.99 -31.26 6.93
C VAL A 231 -5.43 -31.02 8.34
N PRO A 232 -4.98 -32.06 9.05
CA PRO A 232 -4.48 -31.92 10.41
C PRO A 232 -3.31 -30.93 10.48
N GLY A 233 -3.38 -29.97 11.40
CA GLY A 233 -2.34 -28.96 11.59
C GLY A 233 -2.57 -28.19 12.90
N ARG A 234 -1.49 -27.60 13.42
CA ARG A 234 -1.51 -26.77 14.65
C ARG A 234 -1.87 -25.31 14.40
N ASP A 235 -1.85 -24.89 13.13
CA ASP A 235 -1.99 -23.50 12.73
C ASP A 235 -3.46 -23.08 12.65
N ARG A 236 -3.81 -22.00 13.36
CA ARG A 236 -5.18 -21.46 13.37
C ARG A 236 -5.34 -20.23 12.48
N TYR A 237 -4.29 -19.42 12.32
CA TYR A 237 -4.30 -18.15 11.59
C TYR A 237 -3.51 -18.26 10.29
N LEU A 238 -4.01 -19.06 9.34
CA LEU A 238 -3.27 -19.46 8.13
C LEU A 238 -2.81 -18.30 7.24
N LEU A 239 -3.44 -17.13 7.32
CA LEU A 239 -3.17 -16.00 6.45
C LEU A 239 -2.55 -14.80 7.20
N SER A 240 -2.07 -14.99 8.44
CA SER A 240 -1.56 -13.90 9.28
C SER A 240 -0.02 -13.84 9.26
N PRO A 241 0.59 -12.81 8.67
CA PRO A 241 2.04 -12.60 8.73
C PRO A 241 2.47 -11.95 10.06
N LYS A 242 3.75 -12.14 10.40
CA LYS A 242 4.47 -11.35 11.42
C LYS A 242 4.64 -9.90 10.94
N ASP A 243 5.09 -9.02 11.84
CA ASP A 243 5.44 -7.64 11.49
C ASP A 243 6.89 -7.59 10.97
N LEU A 244 7.13 -6.72 9.98
CA LEU A 244 8.46 -6.43 9.45
C LEU A 244 9.30 -5.70 10.50
N CYS A 245 10.54 -6.11 10.67
CA CYS A 245 11.54 -5.35 11.42
C CYS A 245 12.93 -5.64 10.85
N THR A 246 13.56 -4.61 10.28
CA THR A 246 14.89 -4.69 9.67
C THR A 246 15.94 -3.87 10.45
N TYR A 247 15.74 -3.67 11.76
CA TYR A 247 16.63 -2.85 12.60
C TYR A 247 18.08 -3.33 12.53
N ARG A 248 18.30 -4.65 12.59
CA ARG A 248 19.64 -5.25 12.50
C ARG A 248 20.23 -5.19 11.09
N ASP A 249 19.37 -5.23 10.08
CA ASP A 249 19.76 -5.25 8.68
C ASP A 249 19.80 -3.84 8.05
N LEU A 250 19.59 -2.79 8.86
CA LEU A 250 19.57 -1.40 8.43
C LEU A 250 20.87 -0.94 7.73
N PRO A 251 22.09 -1.38 8.13
CA PRO A 251 23.31 -1.04 7.40
C PRO A 251 23.26 -1.45 5.92
N ASP A 252 22.72 -2.63 5.63
CA ASP A 252 22.61 -3.15 4.25
C ASP A 252 21.59 -2.34 3.45
N LEU A 253 20.47 -1.98 4.08
CA LEU A 253 19.42 -1.16 3.45
C LEU A 253 19.89 0.27 3.14
N LEU A 254 20.78 0.85 3.96
CA LEU A 254 21.35 2.17 3.71
C LEU A 254 22.35 2.19 2.54
N GLN A 255 22.82 1.03 2.08
CA GLN A 255 23.62 0.94 0.85
C GLN A 255 22.75 0.89 -0.42
N LEU A 256 21.46 0.58 -0.28
CA LEU A 256 20.57 0.53 -1.44
C LEU A 256 20.32 1.93 -2.00
N PRO A 257 20.26 2.09 -3.33
CA PRO A 257 19.89 3.34 -4.00
C PRO A 257 18.37 3.63 -3.86
N VAL A 258 17.86 3.73 -2.63
CA VAL A 258 16.48 4.09 -2.33
C VAL A 258 16.41 5.53 -1.83
N ALA A 259 15.30 6.20 -2.12
CA ALA A 259 15.06 7.59 -1.69
C ALA A 259 14.43 7.66 -0.29
N SER A 260 13.70 6.63 0.14
CA SER A 260 12.96 6.66 1.40
C SER A 260 12.81 5.27 2.05
N LEU A 261 12.96 5.25 3.38
CA LEU A 261 12.72 4.12 4.27
C LEU A 261 11.42 4.36 5.03
N LYS A 262 10.39 3.58 4.72
CA LYS A 262 9.03 3.77 5.22
C LYS A 262 8.70 2.87 6.41
N ILE A 263 8.11 3.46 7.45
CA ILE A 263 7.53 2.73 8.59
C ILE A 263 6.01 2.61 8.40
N GLU A 264 5.45 1.40 8.47
CA GLU A 264 3.99 1.19 8.46
C GLU A 264 3.41 1.29 9.88
N GLY A 265 2.45 2.19 10.07
CA GLY A 265 1.87 2.40 11.41
C GLY A 265 0.72 3.37 11.53
N ARG A 266 0.00 3.72 10.45
CA ARG A 266 -1.08 4.73 10.50
C ARG A 266 -2.25 4.40 11.44
N MET A 267 -2.39 3.15 11.87
CA MET A 267 -3.40 2.74 12.86
C MET A 267 -2.81 2.47 14.25
N LYS A 268 -1.53 2.84 14.47
CA LYS A 268 -0.82 2.60 15.72
C LYS A 268 -0.88 3.85 16.60
N SER A 269 -0.58 3.66 17.88
CA SER A 269 -0.62 4.74 18.86
C SER A 269 0.55 5.73 18.67
N PRO A 270 0.45 6.96 19.21
CA PRO A 270 1.56 7.89 19.21
C PRO A 270 2.84 7.32 19.84
N GLU A 271 2.71 6.45 20.85
CA GLU A 271 3.84 5.78 21.51
C GLU A 271 4.57 4.84 20.58
N TYR A 272 3.84 4.03 19.82
CA TYR A 272 4.44 3.19 18.78
C TYR A 272 5.24 4.03 17.78
N VAL A 273 4.64 5.13 17.29
CA VAL A 273 5.28 6.02 16.32
C VAL A 273 6.55 6.63 16.91
N ALA A 274 6.49 7.20 18.12
CA ALA A 274 7.65 7.79 18.77
C ALA A 274 8.80 6.79 18.95
N ILE A 275 8.51 5.59 19.45
CA ILE A 275 9.52 4.56 19.73
C ILE A 275 10.17 4.08 18.45
N VAL A 276 9.38 3.67 17.46
CA VAL A 276 9.92 3.11 16.22
C VAL A 276 10.72 4.18 15.46
N VAL A 277 10.16 5.37 15.28
CA VAL A 277 10.84 6.45 14.52
C VAL A 277 12.14 6.85 15.20
N SER A 278 12.14 7.11 16.51
CA SER A 278 13.37 7.52 17.21
C SER A 278 14.43 6.42 17.25
N THR A 279 14.01 5.15 17.32
CA THR A 279 14.94 4.00 17.26
C THR A 279 15.63 3.93 15.90
N TYR A 280 14.86 4.03 14.80
CA TYR A 280 15.45 4.02 13.45
C TYR A 280 16.26 5.28 13.18
N ARG A 281 15.82 6.47 13.59
CA ARG A 281 16.57 7.73 13.42
C ARG A 281 17.96 7.64 14.04
N ARG A 282 18.03 7.26 15.33
CA ARG A 282 19.29 7.07 16.06
C ARG A 282 20.18 6.03 15.39
N ALA A 283 19.60 4.94 14.90
CA ALA A 283 20.35 3.91 14.19
C ALA A 283 20.92 4.44 12.86
N ILE A 284 20.13 5.14 12.05
CA ILE A 284 20.59 5.75 10.80
C ILE A 284 21.73 6.74 11.08
N ASP A 285 21.56 7.64 12.05
CA ASP A 285 22.58 8.64 12.38
C ASP A 285 23.89 7.99 12.84
N ALA A 286 23.81 6.97 13.70
CA ALA A 286 24.98 6.23 14.15
C ALA A 286 25.65 5.44 13.02
N ILE A 287 24.88 4.86 12.07
CA ILE A 287 25.46 4.14 10.93
C ILE A 287 26.21 5.13 10.02
N LEU A 288 25.62 6.28 9.73
CA LEU A 288 26.24 7.34 8.93
C LEU A 288 27.49 7.92 9.60
N ALA A 289 27.50 7.98 10.94
CA ALA A 289 28.67 8.37 11.73
C ALA A 289 29.73 7.26 11.87
N GLY A 290 29.45 6.03 11.43
CA GLY A 290 30.35 4.87 11.56
C GLY A 290 30.48 4.35 13.00
N SER A 291 29.51 4.63 13.87
CA SER A 291 29.54 4.32 15.31
C SER A 291 28.40 3.40 15.75
N TRP A 292 27.71 2.74 14.81
CA TRP A 292 26.53 1.92 15.12
C TRP A 292 26.89 0.50 15.53
N GLU A 293 26.21 0.03 16.57
CA GLU A 293 26.13 -1.37 16.96
C GLU A 293 24.68 -1.72 17.33
N PRO A 294 24.21 -2.97 17.12
CA PRO A 294 22.90 -3.42 17.57
C PRO A 294 22.73 -3.23 19.09
N SER A 295 21.63 -2.59 19.49
CA SER A 295 21.33 -2.33 20.91
C SER A 295 20.23 -3.26 21.40
N ALA A 296 20.54 -4.05 22.44
CA ALA A 296 19.58 -4.92 23.09
C ALA A 296 18.42 -4.13 23.74
N ASP A 297 18.67 -2.89 24.16
CA ASP A 297 17.62 -2.00 24.68
C ASP A 297 16.70 -1.52 23.56
N ALA A 298 17.26 -1.13 22.40
CA ALA A 298 16.47 -0.72 21.24
C ALA A 298 15.58 -1.86 20.73
N GLU A 299 16.13 -3.08 20.61
CA GLU A 299 15.37 -4.25 20.20
C GLU A 299 14.24 -4.58 21.18
N ARG A 300 14.50 -4.44 22.49
CA ARG A 300 13.49 -4.60 23.52
C ARG A 300 12.39 -3.56 23.39
N ASP A 301 12.75 -2.31 23.16
CA ASP A 301 11.78 -1.22 22.97
C ASP A 301 10.90 -1.48 21.73
N LEU A 302 11.47 -1.97 20.64
CA LEU A 302 10.71 -2.40 19.45
C LEU A 302 9.79 -3.59 19.75
N LEU A 303 10.23 -4.57 20.56
CA LEU A 303 9.40 -5.71 20.97
C LEU A 303 8.27 -5.33 21.95
N LEU A 304 8.46 -4.25 22.71
CA LEU A 304 7.44 -3.70 23.60
C LEU A 304 6.48 -2.76 22.86
N ALA A 305 6.95 -2.13 21.77
CA ALA A 305 6.06 -1.53 20.79
C ALA A 305 5.21 -2.64 20.14
N PHE A 306 3.92 -2.34 19.88
CA PHE A 306 2.97 -3.33 19.35
C PHE A 306 3.56 -4.08 18.16
N ASN A 307 3.65 -5.41 18.25
CA ASN A 307 4.10 -6.28 17.17
C ASN A 307 3.40 -7.65 17.20
N ARG A 308 3.41 -8.36 16.07
CA ARG A 308 2.84 -9.71 15.94
C ARG A 308 3.92 -10.79 15.84
N GLY A 309 5.03 -10.56 16.54
CA GLY A 309 6.32 -11.19 16.24
C GLY A 309 7.01 -10.50 15.06
N PHE A 310 8.32 -10.69 14.94
CA PHE A 310 9.12 -10.07 13.89
C PHE A 310 9.61 -11.06 12.83
N THR A 311 9.66 -10.56 11.61
CA THR A 311 10.32 -11.15 10.45
C THR A 311 11.17 -10.05 9.79
N ARG A 312 12.25 -10.45 9.12
CA ARG A 312 13.01 -9.54 8.24
C ARG A 312 12.29 -9.32 6.90
N GLY A 313 11.18 -10.04 6.66
CA GLY A 313 10.33 -9.89 5.49
C GLY A 313 10.93 -10.49 4.22
N TYR A 314 10.22 -10.28 3.10
CA TYR A 314 10.68 -10.76 1.80
C TYR A 314 12.03 -10.15 1.39
N LEU A 315 12.33 -8.94 1.87
CA LEU A 315 13.60 -8.22 1.67
C LEU A 315 14.82 -9.07 1.98
N PHE A 316 14.74 -9.94 3.00
CA PHE A 316 15.83 -10.83 3.42
C PHE A 316 15.47 -12.31 3.28
N HIS A 317 14.65 -12.62 2.26
CA HIS A 317 14.27 -13.98 1.88
C HIS A 317 13.52 -14.78 2.96
N ASP A 318 12.98 -14.13 4.00
CA ASP A 318 12.10 -14.80 4.95
C ASP A 318 10.85 -15.29 4.20
N ARG A 319 10.47 -16.55 4.44
CA ARG A 319 9.30 -17.23 3.85
C ARG A 319 8.70 -18.19 4.86
N HIS A 320 7.46 -18.62 4.63
CA HIS A 320 6.79 -19.65 5.45
C HIS A 320 6.83 -19.28 6.95
N ASP A 321 7.26 -20.17 7.84
CA ASP A 321 7.27 -19.95 9.31
C ASP A 321 8.14 -18.77 9.75
N ALA A 322 9.16 -18.38 8.98
CA ALA A 322 9.97 -17.19 9.28
C ALA A 322 9.15 -15.91 9.09
N LEU A 323 8.29 -15.88 8.06
CA LEU A 323 7.45 -14.75 7.69
C LEU A 323 6.09 -14.76 8.40
N MET A 324 5.52 -15.95 8.60
CA MET A 324 4.14 -16.14 9.04
C MET A 324 4.03 -16.25 10.57
N GLY A 325 2.97 -15.66 11.12
CA GLY A 325 2.60 -15.72 12.53
C GLY A 325 1.31 -16.49 12.74
N ARG A 326 1.29 -17.78 12.35
CA ARG A 326 0.07 -18.61 12.28
C ARG A 326 -0.52 -19.02 13.63
N GLU A 327 0.22 -18.80 14.71
CA GLU A 327 -0.15 -19.11 16.09
C GLU A 327 -0.99 -18.01 16.76
N ALA A 328 -0.82 -16.74 16.37
CA ALA A 328 -1.57 -15.62 16.94
C ALA A 328 -1.61 -14.40 15.99
N PRO A 329 -2.76 -13.70 15.86
CA PRO A 329 -2.93 -12.59 14.92
C PRO A 329 -2.69 -11.21 15.53
N ASP A 330 -2.57 -11.11 16.86
CA ASP A 330 -2.57 -9.87 17.65
C ASP A 330 -1.22 -9.60 18.34
N ASN A 331 -1.16 -8.54 19.16
CA ASN A 331 0.07 -8.11 19.83
C ASN A 331 0.65 -9.23 20.70
N ARG A 332 1.90 -9.62 20.44
CA ARG A 332 2.58 -10.64 21.23
C ARG A 332 3.25 -10.09 22.48
N GLY A 333 3.71 -8.83 22.42
CA GLY A 333 4.59 -8.28 23.45
C GLY A 333 5.89 -9.08 23.61
N LEU A 334 6.60 -8.81 24.70
CA LEU A 334 7.86 -9.46 25.06
C LEU A 334 7.60 -10.66 25.97
N CYS A 335 8.01 -11.88 25.57
CA CYS A 335 7.99 -13.04 26.46
C CYS A 335 9.01 -12.84 27.58
N ILE A 336 8.54 -12.62 28.81
CA ILE A 336 9.41 -12.38 29.97
C ILE A 336 9.69 -13.65 30.77
N GLY A 337 8.90 -14.71 30.59
CA GLY A 337 9.12 -15.96 31.33
C GLY A 337 7.97 -16.96 31.26
N ARG A 338 7.96 -17.89 32.22
CA ARG A 338 6.99 -19.00 32.32
C ARG A 338 6.46 -19.18 33.73
N VAL A 339 5.18 -19.52 33.83
CA VAL A 339 4.52 -19.91 35.08
C VAL A 339 5.01 -21.29 35.50
N LEU A 340 5.64 -21.38 36.67
CA LEU A 340 6.03 -22.64 37.29
C LEU A 340 4.85 -23.29 38.03
N ARG A 341 4.10 -22.49 38.79
CA ARG A 341 2.94 -22.93 39.56
C ARG A 341 2.04 -21.75 39.93
N PHE A 342 0.79 -22.06 40.27
CA PHE A 342 -0.20 -21.09 40.76
C PHE A 342 -0.59 -21.41 42.20
N ASP A 343 -0.45 -20.41 43.08
CA ASP A 343 -0.92 -20.45 44.47
C ASP A 343 -2.36 -19.95 44.53
N ARG A 344 -3.30 -20.87 44.76
CA ARG A 344 -4.73 -20.55 44.88
C ARG A 344 -5.07 -19.71 46.11
N ALA A 345 -4.39 -19.91 47.23
CA ALA A 345 -4.71 -19.22 48.48
C ALA A 345 -4.40 -17.72 48.38
N GLN A 346 -3.32 -17.37 47.67
CA GLN A 346 -2.89 -15.98 47.50
C GLN A 346 -3.25 -15.38 46.13
N SER A 347 -3.85 -16.17 45.23
CA SER A 347 -4.08 -15.80 43.82
C SER A 347 -2.81 -15.29 43.13
N ARG A 348 -1.68 -16.00 43.35
CA ARG A 348 -0.36 -15.62 42.84
C ARG A 348 0.20 -16.66 41.88
N ALA A 349 0.72 -16.19 40.75
CA ALA A 349 1.54 -17.00 39.86
C ALA A 349 3.01 -16.87 40.26
N VAL A 350 3.70 -18.01 40.34
CA VAL A 350 5.15 -18.07 40.51
C VAL A 350 5.78 -18.25 39.15
N ILE A 351 6.61 -17.29 38.75
CA ILE A 351 7.14 -17.17 37.39
C ILE A 351 8.66 -17.31 37.44
N ARG A 352 9.21 -18.09 36.52
CA ARG A 352 10.63 -18.01 36.17
C ARG A 352 10.77 -17.02 35.04
N LEU A 353 11.55 -15.96 35.25
CA LEU A 353 11.87 -15.03 34.19
C LEU A 353 12.96 -15.62 33.29
N ASP A 354 12.71 -15.59 31.99
CA ASP A 354 13.67 -15.97 30.95
C ASP A 354 14.33 -14.72 30.32
N SER A 355 13.97 -13.54 30.82
CA SER A 355 14.40 -12.21 30.38
C SER A 355 14.86 -11.38 31.59
N PRO A 356 15.81 -10.42 31.43
CA PRO A 356 16.18 -9.50 32.51
C PRO A 356 15.07 -8.51 32.89
N VAL A 357 13.97 -8.48 32.14
CA VAL A 357 12.85 -7.57 32.38
C VAL A 357 11.97 -8.07 33.52
N VAL A 358 11.92 -7.29 34.59
CA VAL A 358 10.99 -7.49 35.71
C VAL A 358 9.77 -6.59 35.47
N PRO A 359 8.54 -7.13 35.46
CA PRO A 359 7.35 -6.31 35.26
C PRO A 359 7.11 -5.35 36.43
N GLU A 360 6.53 -4.19 36.18
CA GLU A 360 6.27 -3.15 37.18
C GLU A 360 4.77 -2.84 37.34
N PRO A 361 4.33 -2.27 38.49
CA PRO A 361 2.95 -1.82 38.63
C PRO A 361 2.53 -0.83 37.54
N GLY A 362 1.49 -1.20 36.80
CA GLY A 362 0.94 -0.49 35.64
C GLY A 362 1.26 -1.14 34.30
N ASP A 363 2.17 -2.12 34.27
CA ASP A 363 2.48 -2.89 33.06
C ASP A 363 1.32 -3.81 32.65
N GLY A 364 1.14 -3.99 31.34
CA GLY A 364 0.17 -4.92 30.77
C GLY A 364 0.79 -6.30 30.59
N LEU A 365 0.15 -7.33 31.13
CA LEU A 365 0.60 -8.71 31.03
C LEU A 365 -0.45 -9.59 30.35
N VAL A 366 0.01 -10.53 29.54
CA VAL A 366 -0.81 -11.62 28.98
C VAL A 366 -0.18 -12.96 29.36
N ILE A 367 -1.00 -13.86 29.91
CA ILE A 367 -0.60 -15.23 30.21
C ILE A 367 -1.38 -16.18 29.31
N MET A 368 -0.67 -17.06 28.59
CA MET A 368 -1.27 -18.05 27.69
C MET A 368 -0.54 -19.38 27.78
N HIS A 369 -1.29 -20.49 27.66
CA HIS A 369 -0.71 -21.82 27.65
C HIS A 369 -0.53 -22.31 26.21
N PRO A 370 0.64 -22.82 25.81
CA PRO A 370 0.90 -23.24 24.42
C PRO A 370 -0.11 -24.26 23.87
N ASP A 371 -0.56 -25.20 24.71
CA ASP A 371 -1.45 -26.29 24.30
C ASP A 371 -2.92 -26.08 24.65
N GLN A 372 -3.31 -24.94 25.24
CA GLN A 372 -4.70 -24.70 25.63
C GLN A 372 -5.23 -23.41 24.99
N PRO A 373 -6.44 -23.43 24.41
CA PRO A 373 -7.04 -22.23 23.85
C PRO A 373 -7.41 -21.23 24.95
N GLY A 374 -7.04 -19.97 24.76
CA GLY A 374 -7.40 -18.86 25.64
C GLY A 374 -6.19 -18.12 26.22
N GLU A 375 -6.41 -16.87 26.59
CA GLU A 375 -5.41 -15.99 27.18
C GLU A 375 -5.99 -15.21 28.36
N THR A 376 -5.13 -14.80 29.29
CA THR A 376 -5.50 -13.95 30.43
C THR A 376 -4.69 -12.67 30.37
N GLY A 377 -5.30 -11.60 29.84
CA GLY A 377 -4.73 -10.25 29.83
C GLY A 377 -5.14 -9.44 31.06
N PHE A 378 -4.21 -8.70 31.66
CA PHE A 378 -4.48 -7.80 32.79
C PHE A 378 -3.38 -6.75 32.98
N ALA A 379 -3.71 -5.64 33.64
CA ALA A 379 -2.72 -4.70 34.14
C ALA A 379 -2.21 -5.13 35.52
N LEU A 380 -0.90 -5.17 35.72
CA LEU A 380 -0.26 -5.52 36.98
C LEU A 380 -0.45 -4.38 37.98
N ASN A 381 -1.20 -4.62 39.06
CA ASN A 381 -1.49 -3.57 40.07
C ASN A 381 -0.65 -3.69 41.34
N THR A 382 0.20 -4.71 41.43
CA THR A 382 0.98 -5.03 42.64
C THR A 382 2.46 -5.12 42.31
N VAL A 383 3.32 -4.68 43.23
CA VAL A 383 4.76 -4.86 43.11
C VAL A 383 5.09 -6.36 43.10
N PRO A 384 5.81 -6.89 42.10
CA PRO A 384 6.26 -8.28 42.11
C PRO A 384 7.23 -8.55 43.25
N GLU A 385 7.10 -9.70 43.89
CA GLU A 385 8.08 -10.17 44.87
C GLU A 385 9.09 -11.07 44.18
N GLN A 386 10.38 -10.76 44.29
CA GLN A 386 11.44 -11.65 43.82
C GLN A 386 12.02 -12.46 44.98
N ARG A 387 12.04 -13.79 44.83
CA ARG A 387 12.59 -14.73 45.83
C ARG A 387 13.35 -15.83 45.11
N ARG A 388 14.65 -15.99 45.40
CA ARG A 388 15.50 -17.11 44.91
C ARG A 388 15.41 -17.34 43.39
N GLY A 389 15.38 -16.27 42.59
CA GLY A 389 15.28 -16.34 41.11
C GLY A 389 13.84 -16.56 40.57
N GLU A 390 12.84 -16.62 41.44
CA GLU A 390 11.43 -16.65 41.07
C GLU A 390 10.78 -15.27 41.26
N THR A 391 9.86 -14.90 40.39
CA THR A 391 9.05 -13.69 40.48
C THR A 391 7.61 -14.06 40.77
N LEU A 392 7.04 -13.51 41.84
CA LEU A 392 5.66 -13.76 42.25
C LEU A 392 4.81 -12.55 41.86
N ILE A 393 3.76 -12.79 41.07
CA ILE A 393 2.80 -11.76 40.68
C ILE A 393 1.37 -12.19 41.03
N ARG A 394 0.52 -11.22 41.34
CA ARG A 394 -0.92 -11.46 41.50
C ARG A 394 -1.57 -11.54 40.13
N VAL A 395 -2.37 -12.59 39.91
CA VAL A 395 -3.10 -12.81 38.65
C VAL A 395 -4.61 -12.82 38.90
N PRO A 396 -5.44 -12.34 37.95
CA PRO A 396 -6.88 -12.20 38.15
C PRO A 396 -7.65 -13.54 38.11
N ARG A 397 -7.06 -14.58 37.50
CA ARG A 397 -7.66 -15.90 37.32
C ARG A 397 -6.61 -16.98 37.50
N PRO A 398 -7.01 -18.22 37.86
CA PRO A 398 -6.10 -19.36 37.88
C PRO A 398 -5.41 -19.57 36.52
N VAL A 399 -4.11 -19.83 36.56
CA VAL A 399 -3.28 -20.09 35.37
C VAL A 399 -2.57 -21.43 35.49
N ALA A 400 -2.37 -22.11 34.36
CA ALA A 400 -1.72 -23.42 34.32
C ALA A 400 -0.19 -23.28 34.43
N ALA A 401 0.46 -24.26 35.06
CA ALA A 401 1.91 -24.42 34.98
C ALA A 401 2.33 -24.64 33.52
N GLY A 402 3.49 -24.11 33.12
CA GLY A 402 3.96 -24.12 31.73
C GLY A 402 3.44 -22.96 30.88
N SER A 403 2.47 -22.17 31.36
CA SER A 403 1.98 -20.99 30.64
C SER A 403 3.10 -19.96 30.44
N LEU A 404 3.16 -19.37 29.26
CA LEU A 404 4.07 -18.28 28.92
C LEU A 404 3.52 -16.95 29.44
N VAL A 405 4.41 -16.07 29.88
CA VAL A 405 4.08 -14.73 30.39
C VAL A 405 4.68 -13.68 29.47
N TYR A 406 3.82 -12.84 28.91
CA TYR A 406 4.17 -11.78 27.98
C TYR A 406 3.90 -10.40 28.58
N LEU A 407 4.85 -9.48 28.41
CA LEU A 407 4.73 -8.06 28.69
C LEU A 407 4.25 -7.34 27.43
N THR A 408 3.00 -6.88 27.42
CA THR A 408 2.33 -6.32 26.23
C THR A 408 2.26 -4.79 26.22
N SER A 409 2.48 -4.14 27.37
CA SER A 409 2.68 -2.68 27.48
C SER A 409 3.57 -2.35 28.69
N SER A 410 4.38 -1.29 28.58
CA SER A 410 5.28 -0.86 29.66
C SER A 410 5.00 0.58 30.08
N ARG A 411 4.68 0.77 31.37
CA ARG A 411 4.42 2.11 31.94
C ARG A 411 5.65 3.01 31.87
N LYS A 412 6.84 2.45 32.10
CA LYS A 412 8.11 3.17 32.04
C LYS A 412 8.38 3.68 30.61
N LEU A 413 8.10 2.84 29.62
CA LEU A 413 8.23 3.19 28.22
C LEU A 413 7.25 4.32 27.83
N ASP A 414 6.00 4.23 28.27
CA ASP A 414 4.99 5.27 28.05
C ASP A 414 5.41 6.62 28.68
N ALA A 415 5.95 6.59 29.90
CA ALA A 415 6.46 7.79 30.57
C ALA A 415 7.62 8.44 29.79
N ARG A 416 8.55 7.62 29.26
CA ARG A 416 9.65 8.08 28.41
C ARG A 416 9.15 8.72 27.12
N VAL A 417 8.13 8.13 26.47
CA VAL A 417 7.50 8.74 25.29
C VAL A 417 6.88 10.08 25.63
N ARG A 418 6.08 10.17 26.72
CA ARG A 418 5.47 11.44 27.13
C ARG A 418 6.51 12.53 27.39
N GLN A 419 7.63 12.17 28.01
CA GLN A 419 8.75 13.08 28.22
C GLN A 419 9.36 13.54 26.89
N MET A 420 9.56 12.63 25.94
CA MET A 420 10.05 12.96 24.59
C MET A 420 9.11 13.92 23.87
N LEU A 421 7.79 13.75 24.00
CA LEU A 421 6.81 14.66 23.40
C LEU A 421 6.80 16.04 24.06
N ALA A 422 6.96 16.10 25.40
CA ALA A 422 6.97 17.35 26.15
C ALA A 422 8.26 18.14 25.97
N LYS A 423 9.39 17.43 25.86
CA LYS A 423 10.72 18.01 25.64
C LYS A 423 11.50 17.12 24.67
N PRO A 424 11.30 17.32 23.36
CA PRO A 424 12.03 16.58 22.34
C PRO A 424 13.53 16.71 22.53
N ALA A 425 14.24 15.63 22.28
CA ALA A 425 15.68 15.62 22.43
C ALA A 425 16.32 16.49 21.32
N PRO A 426 17.31 17.34 21.64
CA PRO A 426 17.91 18.24 20.64
C PRO A 426 18.56 17.53 19.45
N ASP A 427 18.94 16.25 19.62
CA ASP A 427 19.47 15.38 18.58
C ASP A 427 18.39 14.82 17.63
N LEU A 428 17.11 14.88 18.02
CA LEU A 428 15.99 14.36 17.22
C LEU A 428 15.17 15.47 16.58
N LEU A 429 14.80 16.51 17.35
CA LEU A 429 14.01 17.61 16.82
C LEU A 429 14.92 18.56 16.03
N ARG A 430 14.77 18.53 14.70
CA ARG A 430 15.59 19.32 13.79
C ARG A 430 15.37 20.82 14.02
N SER A 431 16.45 21.53 14.34
CA SER A 431 16.51 22.98 14.26
C SER A 431 17.03 23.39 12.88
N LEU A 432 16.44 24.43 12.29
CA LEU A 432 16.84 24.91 10.97
C LEU A 432 17.97 25.93 11.09
N PRO A 433 19.09 25.74 10.39
CA PRO A 433 20.19 26.70 10.42
C PRO A 433 19.80 27.99 9.71
N VAL A 434 20.11 29.11 10.37
CA VAL A 434 19.94 30.46 9.84
C VAL A 434 21.28 31.18 9.89
N ASP A 435 21.70 31.74 8.77
CA ASP A 435 22.83 32.66 8.72
C ASP A 435 22.31 34.10 8.80
N LEU A 436 22.96 34.95 9.58
CA LEU A 436 22.56 36.33 9.80
C LEU A 436 23.63 37.29 9.31
N ASN A 437 23.25 38.24 8.46
CA ASN A 437 24.07 39.38 8.09
C ASN A 437 23.43 40.64 8.66
N VAL A 438 24.10 41.28 9.61
CA VAL A 438 23.59 42.44 10.34
C VAL A 438 24.44 43.65 9.99
N SER A 439 23.79 44.78 9.71
CA SER A 439 24.48 46.03 9.44
C SER A 439 23.86 47.17 10.22
N VAL A 440 24.70 48.08 10.71
CA VAL A 440 24.28 49.33 11.35
C VAL A 440 24.71 50.49 10.46
N SER A 441 23.73 51.27 10.00
CA SER A 441 23.99 52.42 9.14
C SER A 441 24.81 53.48 9.88
N ARG A 442 25.94 53.88 9.28
CA ARG A 442 26.81 54.93 9.84
C ARG A 442 26.16 56.32 9.82
N ALA A 443 25.20 56.54 8.92
CA ALA A 443 24.57 57.84 8.71
C ALA A 443 23.57 58.18 9.82
N ASP A 444 22.71 57.23 10.18
CA ASP A 444 21.59 57.44 11.10
C ASP A 444 21.61 56.47 12.30
N GLY A 445 22.29 55.33 12.21
CA GLY A 445 22.34 54.31 13.26
C GLY A 445 21.27 53.22 13.13
N THR A 446 20.54 53.19 12.02
CA THR A 446 19.49 52.18 11.77
C THR A 446 20.10 50.79 11.63
N ILE A 447 19.50 49.79 12.28
CA ILE A 447 19.91 48.39 12.15
C ILE A 447 19.07 47.66 11.09
N SER A 448 19.73 46.91 10.21
CA SER A 448 19.10 46.03 9.22
C SER A 448 19.66 44.62 9.34
N ILE A 449 18.79 43.62 9.21
CA ILE A 449 19.13 42.19 9.31
C ILE A 449 18.72 41.49 8.02
N CYS A 450 19.65 40.79 7.38
CA CYS A 450 19.39 39.88 6.27
C CYS A 450 19.69 38.45 6.72
N GLY A 451 18.64 37.65 6.91
CA GLY A 451 18.75 36.24 7.25
C GLY A 451 18.66 35.34 6.03
N SER A 452 19.37 34.20 6.05
CA SER A 452 19.21 33.12 5.08
C SER A 452 18.97 31.80 5.79
N ILE A 453 17.79 31.20 5.60
CA ILE A 453 17.40 29.91 6.18
C ILE A 453 17.74 28.81 5.18
N ALA A 454 18.52 27.80 5.58
CA ALA A 454 18.79 26.65 4.72
C ALA A 454 17.75 25.54 4.95
N ARG A 455 16.87 25.32 3.97
CA ARG A 455 15.93 24.20 4.02
C ARG A 455 16.64 22.86 3.78
N PRO A 456 16.10 21.74 4.31
CA PRO A 456 16.70 20.41 4.10
C PRO A 456 16.73 19.93 2.64
N ASP A 457 15.91 20.50 1.77
CA ASP A 457 15.91 20.23 0.33
C ASP A 457 16.92 21.08 -0.47
N GLY A 458 17.70 21.91 0.22
CA GLY A 458 18.74 22.75 -0.38
C GLY A 458 18.27 24.12 -0.85
N VAL A 459 16.98 24.45 -0.68
CA VAL A 459 16.46 25.79 -1.00
C VAL A 459 16.83 26.78 0.11
N ALA A 460 17.43 27.91 -0.25
CA ALA A 460 17.69 29.02 0.66
C ALA A 460 16.49 29.98 0.70
N VAL A 461 16.05 30.36 1.90
CA VAL A 461 14.96 31.33 2.11
C VAL A 461 15.53 32.61 2.69
N GLU A 462 15.51 33.67 1.88
CA GLU A 462 15.98 34.99 2.29
C GLU A 462 14.93 35.74 3.13
N VAL A 463 15.39 36.33 4.23
CA VAL A 463 14.59 37.06 5.22
C VAL A 463 15.21 38.45 5.41
N PRO A 464 14.93 39.40 4.49
CA PRO A 464 15.28 40.78 4.70
C PRO A 464 14.38 41.40 5.78
N PHE A 465 14.98 42.10 6.73
CA PHE A 465 14.31 42.71 7.87
C PHE A 465 14.94 44.06 8.21
N ASP A 466 14.29 45.11 7.71
CA ASP A 466 14.59 46.49 8.09
C ASP A 466 13.86 46.81 9.39
N THR A 467 14.58 47.43 10.34
CA THR A 467 14.02 47.75 11.66
C THR A 467 13.73 49.24 11.79
N ASP A 468 12.86 49.58 12.74
CA ASP A 468 12.65 50.96 13.20
C ASP A 468 13.64 51.36 14.31
N LEU A 469 14.55 50.47 14.70
CA LEU A 469 15.49 50.70 15.78
C LEU A 469 16.70 51.49 15.28
N VAL A 470 16.88 52.67 15.87
CA VAL A 470 18.01 53.56 15.62
C VAL A 470 18.93 53.57 16.84
N LEU A 471 20.17 53.13 16.67
CA LEU A 471 21.18 53.19 17.73
C LEU A 471 21.69 54.64 17.86
N GLN A 472 21.55 55.20 19.06
CA GLN A 472 21.95 56.58 19.35
C GLN A 472 23.45 56.65 19.71
N PRO A 473 24.15 57.77 19.46
CA PRO A 473 25.52 57.94 19.92
C PRO A 473 25.65 57.65 21.43
N ALA A 474 26.65 56.85 21.83
CA ALA A 474 26.77 56.45 23.22
C ALA A 474 27.37 57.57 24.10
N GLU A 475 26.67 57.96 25.17
CA GLU A 475 27.16 58.99 26.10
C GLU A 475 28.16 58.47 27.15
N SER A 476 28.13 57.17 27.49
CA SER A 476 28.99 56.59 28.54
C SER A 476 29.46 55.17 28.28
N LYS A 477 28.57 54.26 27.85
CA LYS A 477 28.89 52.87 27.52
C LYS A 477 28.24 52.48 26.19
N PRO A 478 29.00 52.38 25.09
CA PRO A 478 28.45 51.87 23.84
C PRO A 478 28.10 50.38 23.98
N LEU A 479 27.15 49.93 23.16
CA LEU A 479 26.97 48.50 22.90
C LEU A 479 28.15 48.02 22.07
N SER A 480 28.79 46.93 22.48
CA SER A 480 29.81 46.28 21.65
C SER A 480 29.16 45.39 20.59
N ALA A 481 29.90 45.13 19.51
CA ALA A 481 29.48 44.20 18.46
C ALA A 481 29.16 42.80 19.04
N GLU A 482 29.98 42.32 19.98
CA GLU A 482 29.79 41.03 20.65
C GLU A 482 28.51 40.99 21.49
N MET A 483 28.14 42.10 22.14
CA MET A 483 26.90 42.17 22.91
C MET A 483 25.67 42.09 22.01
N ILE A 484 25.69 42.76 20.85
CA ILE A 484 24.60 42.70 19.88
C ILE A 484 24.49 41.28 19.31
N ALA A 485 25.61 40.73 18.83
CA ALA A 485 25.68 39.37 18.30
C ALA A 485 25.14 38.34 19.31
N HIS A 486 25.62 38.39 20.56
CA HIS A 486 25.19 37.46 21.61
C HIS A 486 23.68 37.55 21.92
N GLN A 487 23.05 38.71 21.77
CA GLN A 487 21.59 38.80 21.91
C GLN A 487 20.88 38.20 20.70
N LEU A 488 21.35 38.47 19.48
CA LEU A 488 20.73 37.99 18.25
C LEU A 488 20.86 36.46 18.06
N GLU A 489 21.95 35.85 18.56
CA GLU A 489 22.17 34.39 18.54
C GLU A 489 21.18 33.59 19.40
N LYS A 490 20.46 34.25 20.31
CA LYS A 490 19.52 33.56 21.21
C LYS A 490 18.24 33.18 20.48
N THR A 491 18.17 31.95 20.01
CA THR A 491 17.01 31.38 19.30
C THR A 491 16.03 30.64 20.22
N GLY A 492 16.25 30.62 21.54
CA GLY A 492 15.50 29.80 22.48
C GLY A 492 13.98 29.90 22.31
N GLY A 493 13.33 28.74 22.11
CA GLY A 493 11.88 28.63 21.88
C GLY A 493 11.45 28.77 20.42
N THR A 494 12.37 29.06 19.50
CA THR A 494 12.15 29.02 18.04
C THR A 494 12.68 27.71 17.46
N PRO A 495 12.24 27.29 16.26
CA PRO A 495 12.77 26.11 15.57
C PRO A 495 14.11 26.39 14.87
N PHE A 496 14.75 27.53 15.12
CA PHE A 496 15.96 27.96 14.44
C PHE A 496 17.21 27.78 15.29
N MET A 497 18.35 27.60 14.63
CA MET A 497 19.68 27.74 15.22
C MET A 497 20.50 28.71 14.37
N VAL A 498 21.12 29.71 14.99
CA VAL A 498 22.05 30.59 14.26
C VAL A 498 23.32 29.80 13.97
N ARG A 499 23.65 29.65 12.70
CA ARG A 499 24.86 28.93 12.25
C ARG A 499 26.03 29.88 12.07
N ASP A 500 25.80 31.01 11.43
CA ASP A 500 26.79 32.07 11.22
C ASP A 500 26.15 33.45 11.43
N LEU A 501 26.92 34.39 11.97
CA LEU A 501 26.49 35.78 12.18
C LEU A 501 27.63 36.72 11.81
N THR A 502 27.41 37.55 10.79
CA THR A 502 28.27 38.68 10.45
C THR A 502 27.63 39.98 10.89
N LEU A 503 28.43 40.88 11.46
CA LEU A 503 27.96 42.17 11.97
C LEU A 503 28.90 43.29 11.51
N ASP A 504 28.39 44.21 10.70
CA ASP A 504 29.06 45.47 10.32
C ASP A 504 28.60 46.60 11.25
N TYR A 505 29.43 46.93 12.23
CA TYR A 505 29.16 47.94 13.25
C TYR A 505 30.48 48.48 13.84
N ASP A 506 30.57 49.80 14.01
CA ASP A 506 31.74 50.57 14.47
C ASP A 506 31.86 50.67 16.00
N GLY A 507 30.83 50.27 16.75
CA GLY A 507 30.91 50.11 18.21
C GLY A 507 30.77 51.40 19.02
N ASP A 508 30.25 52.49 18.44
CA ASP A 508 30.19 53.81 19.08
C ASP A 508 28.76 54.24 19.52
N ARG A 509 27.76 53.36 19.36
CA ARG A 509 26.34 53.64 19.59
C ARG A 509 25.73 52.81 20.72
N PHE A 510 24.53 53.19 21.14
CA PHE A 510 23.79 52.61 22.25
C PHE A 510 22.31 52.42 21.89
N ALA A 511 21.75 51.31 22.37
CA ALA A 511 20.32 51.05 22.45
C ALA A 511 20.04 50.18 23.69
N PRO A 512 18.83 50.24 24.27
CA PRO A 512 18.45 49.29 25.32
C PRO A 512 18.51 47.84 24.81
N ILE A 513 19.07 46.92 25.60
CA ILE A 513 19.08 45.47 25.28
C ILE A 513 17.66 44.92 25.07
N ALA A 514 16.65 45.52 25.70
CA ALA A 514 15.25 45.18 25.49
C ALA A 514 14.79 45.38 24.03
N GLU A 515 15.29 46.43 23.36
CA GLU A 515 15.00 46.71 21.95
C GLU A 515 15.71 45.71 21.03
N ILE A 516 16.97 45.35 21.31
CA ILE A 516 17.67 44.29 20.57
C ILE A 516 16.91 42.95 20.69
N ASN A 517 16.41 42.64 21.88
CA ASN A 517 15.57 41.46 22.11
C ASN A 517 14.21 41.55 21.40
N ARG A 518 13.65 42.76 21.24
CA ARG A 518 12.40 42.99 20.49
C ARG A 518 12.61 42.68 19.01
N ILE A 519 13.58 43.34 18.36
CA ILE A 519 13.85 43.13 16.93
C ILE A 519 14.25 41.69 16.63
N ARG A 520 14.94 40.99 17.55
CA ARG A 520 15.25 39.56 17.40
C ARG A 520 13.99 38.71 17.34
N ARG A 521 13.02 38.95 18.23
CA ARG A 521 11.75 38.21 18.25
C ARG A 521 10.94 38.48 16.99
N GLU A 522 10.89 39.73 16.56
CA GLU A 522 10.21 40.15 15.33
C GLU A 522 10.87 39.51 14.09
N PHE A 523 12.20 39.50 14.02
CA PHE A 523 12.95 38.82 12.97
C PHE A 523 12.63 37.33 12.89
N PHE A 524 12.69 36.58 14.01
CA PHE A 524 12.40 35.16 13.98
C PHE A 524 10.92 34.83 13.71
N ALA A 525 9.99 35.70 14.09
CA ALA A 525 8.59 35.57 13.69
C ALA A 525 8.43 35.74 12.17
N LEU A 526 9.07 36.76 11.58
CA LEU A 526 9.10 36.96 10.13
C LEU A 526 9.80 35.79 9.41
N ALA A 527 10.88 35.27 9.98
CA ALA A 527 11.61 34.12 9.44
C ALA A 527 10.71 32.87 9.39
N GLU A 528 9.92 32.62 10.44
CA GLU A 528 8.93 31.54 10.47
C GLU A 528 7.87 31.71 9.37
N ASP A 529 7.28 32.90 9.25
CA ASP A 529 6.26 33.19 8.23
C ASP A 529 6.82 33.04 6.81
N ARG A 530 8.03 33.55 6.55
CA ARG A 530 8.71 33.43 5.25
C ARG A 530 9.06 31.99 4.93
N LEU A 531 9.51 31.21 5.93
CA LEU A 531 9.79 29.80 5.77
C LEU A 531 8.52 29.04 5.37
N ILE A 532 7.42 29.20 6.11
CA ILE A 532 6.14 28.54 5.81
C ILE A 532 5.65 28.93 4.41
N ALA A 533 5.70 30.22 4.07
CA ALA A 533 5.31 30.70 2.76
C ALA A 533 6.15 30.10 1.62
N SER A 534 7.43 29.80 1.86
CA SER A 534 8.32 29.20 0.85
C SER A 534 7.94 27.77 0.43
N TYR A 535 7.12 27.07 1.22
CA TYR A 535 6.60 25.74 0.87
C TYR A 535 5.28 25.81 0.08
N ARG A 536 4.65 26.98 0.01
CA ARG A 536 3.38 27.15 -0.70
C ARG A 536 3.62 27.46 -2.18
N PRO A 537 2.73 26.98 -3.07
CA PRO A 537 2.80 27.36 -4.47
C PRO A 537 2.46 28.85 -4.66
N PRO A 538 2.91 29.47 -5.77
CA PRO A 538 2.56 30.84 -6.09
C PRO A 538 1.05 31.07 -6.12
N ILE A 539 0.58 32.15 -5.48
CA ILE A 539 -0.87 32.43 -5.36
C ILE A 539 -1.56 32.57 -6.73
N ASP A 540 -0.87 33.11 -7.73
CA ASP A 540 -1.40 33.27 -9.08
C ASP A 540 -1.53 31.93 -9.83
N GLU A 541 -0.68 30.95 -9.51
CA GLU A 541 -0.84 29.58 -10.00
C GLU A 541 -2.09 28.93 -9.40
N VAL A 542 -2.26 29.02 -8.08
CA VAL A 542 -3.45 28.50 -7.39
C VAL A 542 -4.73 29.13 -7.95
N ARG A 543 -4.77 30.45 -8.13
CA ARG A 543 -5.93 31.16 -8.70
C ARG A 543 -6.26 30.69 -10.12
N ARG A 544 -5.24 30.49 -10.97
CA ARG A 544 -5.44 29.95 -12.34
C ARG A 544 -6.04 28.55 -12.32
N ILE A 545 -5.52 27.67 -11.46
CA ILE A 545 -6.04 26.30 -11.29
C ILE A 545 -7.50 26.32 -10.81
N GLN A 546 -7.81 27.15 -9.83
CA GLN A 546 -9.17 27.30 -9.31
C GLN A 546 -10.15 27.82 -10.37
N HIS A 547 -9.76 28.82 -11.16
CA HIS A 547 -10.59 29.30 -12.27
C HIS A 547 -10.83 28.22 -13.31
N ARG A 548 -9.77 27.51 -13.73
CA ARG A 548 -9.90 26.38 -14.67
C ARG A 548 -10.85 25.31 -14.13
N TRP A 549 -10.77 24.99 -12.84
CA TRP A 549 -11.67 24.03 -12.23
C TRP A 549 -13.13 24.51 -12.23
N GLN A 550 -13.39 25.80 -11.96
CA GLN A 550 -14.75 26.36 -12.03
C GLN A 550 -15.39 26.15 -13.41
N ASP A 551 -14.62 26.32 -14.48
CA ASP A 551 -15.08 26.09 -15.85
C ASP A 551 -15.33 24.59 -16.15
N GLU A 552 -14.46 23.71 -15.65
CA GLU A 552 -14.55 22.26 -15.90
C GLU A 552 -15.55 21.52 -15.00
N ALA A 553 -15.80 22.01 -13.78
CA ALA A 553 -16.63 21.37 -12.77
C ALA A 553 -18.07 21.10 -13.25
N VAL A 554 -18.59 21.93 -14.16
CA VAL A 554 -19.91 21.75 -14.77
C VAL A 554 -20.03 20.39 -15.49
N ARG A 555 -18.93 19.89 -16.05
CA ARG A 555 -18.87 18.57 -16.71
C ARG A 555 -19.00 17.40 -15.73
N TYR A 556 -18.77 17.64 -14.44
CA TYR A 556 -18.89 16.67 -13.36
C TYR A 556 -20.17 16.85 -12.53
N ALA A 557 -20.70 18.06 -12.41
CA ALA A 557 -21.85 18.40 -11.55
C ALA A 557 -23.21 17.90 -12.08
N GLY A 558 -23.39 17.79 -13.40
CA GLY A 558 -24.72 17.59 -14.02
C GLY A 558 -25.31 16.19 -14.01
N ARG A 559 -24.64 15.17 -13.44
CA ARG A 559 -25.00 13.75 -13.64
C ARG A 559 -25.04 12.86 -12.41
N ASN A 560 -24.83 13.44 -11.22
CA ASN A 560 -24.97 12.74 -9.94
C ASN A 560 -26.43 12.32 -9.62
N ASN A 561 -27.42 12.91 -10.30
CA ASN A 561 -28.83 12.55 -10.16
C ASN A 561 -29.26 11.51 -11.21
N GLY A 562 -28.79 10.26 -11.05
CA GLY A 562 -29.41 9.08 -11.69
C GLY A 562 -29.63 9.17 -13.21
N ALA A 563 -28.73 9.83 -13.95
CA ALA A 563 -28.93 10.08 -15.37
C ALA A 563 -28.97 8.76 -16.15
N GLN A 564 -30.19 8.37 -16.55
CA GLN A 564 -30.49 7.34 -17.55
C GLN A 564 -30.11 7.80 -18.97
N GLY A 565 -28.89 8.31 -19.15
CA GLY A 565 -28.34 8.56 -20.48
C GLY A 565 -27.88 7.24 -21.08
N ALA A 566 -28.62 6.71 -22.06
CA ALA A 566 -28.21 5.49 -22.75
C ALA A 566 -26.86 5.72 -23.43
N ALA A 567 -25.83 4.94 -23.07
CA ALA A 567 -24.52 4.98 -23.71
C ALA A 567 -24.54 4.47 -25.19
N GLY A 568 -25.73 4.13 -25.69
CA GLY A 568 -25.93 3.38 -26.93
C GLY A 568 -25.80 1.88 -26.66
N SER A 569 -26.80 1.09 -27.07
CA SER A 569 -26.73 -0.37 -26.95
C SER A 569 -25.59 -0.91 -27.83
N ARG A 570 -24.73 -1.77 -27.26
CA ARG A 570 -23.67 -2.48 -27.98
C ARG A 570 -23.92 -3.98 -28.01
N ALA A 571 -23.58 -4.61 -29.13
CA ALA A 571 -23.54 -6.06 -29.24
C ALA A 571 -22.42 -6.61 -28.35
N LEU A 572 -22.77 -7.52 -27.44
CA LEU A 572 -21.83 -8.11 -26.50
C LEU A 572 -20.99 -9.21 -27.18
N ARG A 573 -19.68 -9.02 -27.23
CA ARG A 573 -18.71 -10.11 -27.53
C ARG A 573 -18.53 -10.99 -26.29
N ILE A 574 -18.26 -12.27 -26.50
CA ILE A 574 -18.01 -13.26 -25.43
C ILE A 574 -16.53 -13.64 -25.46
N GLY A 575 -15.80 -13.11 -24.48
CA GLY A 575 -14.45 -13.52 -24.16
C GLY A 575 -14.47 -14.66 -23.13
N ILE A 576 -13.61 -15.67 -23.31
CA ILE A 576 -13.47 -16.77 -22.35
C ILE A 576 -12.02 -16.89 -21.90
N CYS A 577 -11.81 -16.80 -20.58
CA CYS A 577 -10.52 -16.99 -19.96
C CYS A 577 -10.34 -18.45 -19.53
N VAL A 578 -9.28 -19.10 -20.01
CA VAL A 578 -8.99 -20.53 -19.81
C VAL A 578 -7.51 -20.75 -19.49
N ASP A 579 -7.17 -21.90 -18.91
CA ASP A 579 -5.81 -22.26 -18.48
C ASP A 579 -5.33 -23.64 -18.93
N THR A 580 -6.16 -24.39 -19.68
CA THR A 580 -5.80 -25.71 -20.24
C THR A 580 -6.09 -25.80 -21.74
N MET A 581 -5.33 -26.63 -22.45
CA MET A 581 -5.51 -26.84 -23.90
C MET A 581 -6.90 -27.41 -24.22
N ALA A 582 -7.40 -28.35 -23.42
CA ALA A 582 -8.74 -28.90 -23.58
C ALA A 582 -9.82 -27.81 -23.45
N ALA A 583 -9.64 -26.84 -22.54
CA ALA A 583 -10.54 -25.71 -22.41
C ALA A 583 -10.46 -24.75 -23.61
N VAL A 584 -9.27 -24.54 -24.20
CA VAL A 584 -9.12 -23.78 -25.45
C VAL A 584 -9.94 -24.41 -26.58
N GLN A 585 -9.83 -25.74 -26.76
CA GLN A 585 -10.58 -26.47 -27.77
C GLN A 585 -12.10 -26.32 -27.58
N GLU A 586 -12.60 -26.45 -26.36
CA GLU A 586 -14.03 -26.30 -26.08
C GLU A 586 -14.53 -24.87 -26.25
N ALA A 587 -13.76 -23.87 -25.80
CA ALA A 587 -14.10 -22.48 -26.00
C ALA A 587 -14.18 -22.15 -27.50
N ALA A 588 -13.24 -22.68 -28.30
CA ALA A 588 -13.22 -22.51 -29.74
C ALA A 588 -14.43 -23.17 -30.42
N ALA A 589 -14.70 -24.44 -30.08
CA ALA A 589 -15.81 -25.20 -30.65
C ALA A 589 -17.20 -24.63 -30.30
N CYS A 590 -17.35 -24.03 -29.12
CA CYS A 590 -18.60 -23.39 -28.70
C CYS A 590 -18.78 -21.97 -29.26
N GLY A 591 -17.82 -21.51 -30.06
CA GLY A 591 -17.86 -20.24 -30.76
C GLY A 591 -17.66 -19.05 -29.84
N ALA A 592 -16.65 -19.05 -28.97
CA ALA A 592 -16.20 -17.83 -28.28
C ALA A 592 -15.78 -16.75 -29.31
N ASP A 593 -16.02 -15.47 -29.01
CA ASP A 593 -15.55 -14.38 -29.90
C ASP A 593 -14.05 -14.09 -29.69
N ARG A 594 -13.52 -14.48 -28.53
CA ARG A 594 -12.12 -14.32 -28.15
C ARG A 594 -11.74 -15.30 -27.04
N ILE A 595 -10.54 -15.86 -27.10
CA ILE A 595 -9.99 -16.74 -26.06
C ILE A 595 -8.81 -16.06 -25.39
N TYR A 596 -8.88 -15.94 -24.06
CA TYR A 596 -7.78 -15.49 -23.22
C TYR A 596 -7.14 -16.70 -22.57
N PHE A 597 -5.90 -17.02 -22.94
CA PHE A 597 -5.25 -18.24 -22.48
C PHE A 597 -4.09 -17.93 -21.53
N GLU A 598 -4.22 -18.38 -20.28
CA GLU A 598 -3.18 -18.33 -19.25
C GLU A 598 -2.67 -19.75 -19.00
N PRO A 599 -1.70 -20.26 -19.78
CA PRO A 599 -1.28 -21.65 -19.66
C PRO A 599 -0.75 -21.96 -18.27
N ASP A 600 -1.21 -23.06 -17.68
CA ASP A 600 -0.61 -23.59 -16.45
C ASP A 600 0.78 -24.17 -16.76
N LEU A 601 1.82 -23.38 -16.49
CA LEU A 601 3.22 -23.74 -16.70
C LEU A 601 3.84 -24.41 -15.46
N ALA A 602 3.04 -25.11 -14.65
CA ALA A 602 3.53 -25.80 -13.47
C ALA A 602 4.74 -26.69 -13.78
N VAL A 603 5.86 -26.40 -13.11
CA VAL A 603 7.09 -27.19 -13.20
C VAL A 603 6.85 -28.53 -12.50
N LYS A 604 7.44 -29.63 -13.01
CA LYS A 604 7.63 -30.86 -12.22
C LYS A 604 8.11 -30.47 -10.82
N PRO A 605 7.48 -30.91 -9.72
CA PRO A 605 7.76 -30.43 -8.37
C PRO A 605 9.24 -30.66 -8.00
N LYS A 606 10.07 -29.63 -8.15
CA LYS A 606 11.38 -29.55 -7.50
C LYS A 606 11.19 -28.93 -6.11
N ALA A 607 12.15 -29.21 -5.22
CA ALA A 607 12.10 -28.87 -3.80
C ALA A 607 11.63 -27.42 -3.54
N CYS A 608 10.82 -27.25 -2.49
CA CYS A 608 10.37 -25.94 -2.02
C CYS A 608 11.59 -25.02 -1.81
N GLY A 609 11.60 -23.86 -2.47
CA GLY A 609 12.72 -22.91 -2.41
C GLY A 609 13.87 -23.16 -3.39
N GLY A 610 13.75 -24.08 -4.35
CA GLY A 610 14.71 -24.21 -5.45
C GLY A 610 14.60 -23.05 -6.47
N GLU A 611 15.65 -22.86 -7.28
CA GLU A 611 15.64 -21.86 -8.36
C GLU A 611 14.45 -22.06 -9.31
N GLU A 612 13.75 -20.96 -9.64
CA GLU A 612 12.65 -20.95 -10.59
C GLU A 612 13.16 -21.30 -12.00
N THR A 613 13.03 -22.56 -12.42
CA THR A 613 13.11 -22.93 -13.85
C THR A 613 11.77 -22.61 -14.51
N PHE A 614 11.69 -21.51 -15.24
CA PHE A 614 10.50 -21.18 -16.03
C PHE A 614 10.43 -22.07 -17.26
N LEU A 615 9.33 -22.80 -17.44
CA LEU A 615 8.99 -23.37 -18.74
C LEU A 615 8.68 -22.21 -19.69
N THR A 616 9.25 -22.24 -20.89
CA THR A 616 8.96 -21.24 -21.91
C THR A 616 7.51 -21.45 -22.40
N PRO A 617 6.65 -20.41 -22.38
CA PRO A 617 5.25 -20.56 -22.77
C PRO A 617 5.04 -20.77 -24.28
N GLY A 618 6.07 -20.47 -25.09
CA GLY A 618 6.01 -20.46 -26.55
C GLY A 618 5.37 -21.70 -27.20
N PRO A 619 5.82 -22.93 -26.90
CA PRO A 619 5.26 -24.14 -27.51
C PRO A 619 3.76 -24.33 -27.24
N VAL A 620 3.35 -24.17 -25.98
CA VAL A 620 1.94 -24.34 -25.57
C VAL A 620 1.05 -23.24 -26.15
N LEU A 621 1.56 -22.00 -26.20
CA LEU A 621 0.86 -20.89 -26.85
C LEU A 621 0.75 -21.09 -28.36
N GLY A 622 1.79 -21.63 -29.01
CA GLY A 622 1.79 -21.93 -30.44
C GLY A 622 0.75 -22.99 -30.83
N GLU A 623 0.62 -24.05 -30.02
CA GLU A 623 -0.42 -25.07 -30.22
C GLU A 623 -1.83 -24.49 -30.05
N ALA A 624 -2.06 -23.71 -28.99
CA ALA A 624 -3.33 -23.03 -28.78
C ALA A 624 -3.66 -22.06 -29.93
N LEU A 625 -2.63 -21.36 -30.46
CA LEU A 625 -2.79 -20.43 -31.57
C LEU A 625 -3.24 -21.15 -32.83
N ALA A 626 -2.65 -22.29 -33.16
CA ALA A 626 -3.05 -23.10 -34.31
C ALA A 626 -4.51 -23.58 -34.22
N ILE A 627 -4.96 -24.00 -33.03
CA ILE A 627 -6.37 -24.37 -32.79
C ILE A 627 -7.29 -23.18 -33.04
N CYS A 628 -6.97 -22.02 -32.45
CA CYS A 628 -7.80 -20.83 -32.56
C CYS A 628 -7.86 -20.30 -34.00
N GLN A 629 -6.74 -20.35 -34.74
CA GLN A 629 -6.69 -19.99 -36.16
C GLN A 629 -7.55 -20.90 -37.03
N GLY A 630 -7.55 -22.21 -36.77
CA GLY A 630 -8.42 -23.16 -37.46
C GLY A 630 -9.92 -22.87 -37.29
N CYS A 631 -10.30 -22.18 -36.23
CA CYS A 631 -11.68 -21.76 -35.94
C CYS A 631 -11.95 -20.27 -36.24
N GLY A 632 -10.94 -19.50 -36.69
CA GLY A 632 -11.07 -18.06 -36.92
C GLY A 632 -11.25 -17.22 -35.64
N ILE A 633 -10.78 -17.71 -34.50
CA ILE A 633 -10.96 -17.05 -33.19
C ILE A 633 -9.65 -16.36 -32.77
N PRO A 634 -9.67 -15.10 -32.35
CA PRO A 634 -8.48 -14.43 -31.82
C PRO A 634 -8.03 -15.04 -30.49
N LEU A 635 -6.78 -15.52 -30.44
CA LEU A 635 -6.11 -15.94 -29.21
C LEU A 635 -5.34 -14.77 -28.61
N VAL A 636 -5.64 -14.43 -27.35
CA VAL A 636 -4.90 -13.46 -26.55
C VAL A 636 -4.16 -14.20 -25.45
N TRP A 637 -2.85 -13.96 -25.34
CA TRP A 637 -2.05 -14.54 -24.25
C TRP A 637 -2.31 -13.78 -22.95
N LYS A 638 -2.94 -14.42 -21.98
CA LYS A 638 -3.08 -13.87 -20.63
C LYS A 638 -1.83 -14.16 -19.79
N LEU A 639 -1.19 -13.10 -19.30
CA LEU A 639 -0.08 -13.21 -18.36
C LEU A 639 -0.60 -13.43 -16.93
N PRO A 640 0.22 -14.05 -16.06
CA PRO A 640 -0.07 -14.14 -14.63
C PRO A 640 -0.30 -12.77 -14.00
N LYS A 641 -1.03 -12.75 -12.87
CA LYS A 641 -1.39 -11.52 -12.18
C LYS A 641 -0.18 -10.73 -11.66
N ILE A 642 0.86 -11.45 -11.23
CA ILE A 642 2.13 -10.91 -10.71
C ILE A 642 3.27 -11.45 -11.58
N THR A 643 4.16 -10.57 -12.03
CA THR A 643 5.21 -10.87 -13.01
C THR A 643 6.54 -10.18 -12.64
N HIS A 644 7.41 -10.88 -11.90
CA HIS A 644 8.76 -10.40 -11.57
C HIS A 644 9.65 -10.30 -12.82
N ASP A 645 10.71 -9.49 -12.76
CA ASP A 645 11.64 -9.27 -13.88
C ASP A 645 12.20 -10.57 -14.46
N ARG A 646 12.58 -11.53 -13.60
CA ARG A 646 13.10 -12.85 -14.03
C ARG A 646 12.09 -13.63 -14.88
N TYR A 647 10.81 -13.58 -14.52
CA TYR A 647 9.74 -14.21 -15.30
C TYR A 647 9.56 -13.52 -16.65
N LEU A 648 9.44 -12.18 -16.65
CA LEU A 648 9.22 -11.39 -17.86
C LEU A 648 10.35 -11.56 -18.86
N ALA A 649 11.60 -11.49 -18.40
CA ALA A 649 12.80 -11.66 -19.21
C ALA A 649 12.86 -13.02 -19.93
N THR A 650 12.26 -14.06 -19.34
CA THR A 650 12.22 -15.40 -19.95
C THR A 650 10.96 -15.58 -20.81
N ALA A 651 9.79 -15.28 -20.26
CA ALA A 651 8.50 -15.57 -20.87
C ALA A 651 8.28 -14.75 -22.15
N LEU A 652 8.64 -13.46 -22.15
CA LEU A 652 8.36 -12.56 -23.27
C LEU A 652 9.26 -12.81 -24.49
N THR A 653 10.33 -13.60 -24.37
CA THR A 653 11.19 -13.96 -25.52
C THR A 653 10.43 -14.64 -26.66
N ALA A 654 9.36 -15.35 -26.34
CA ALA A 654 8.50 -16.00 -27.33
C ALA A 654 7.52 -15.04 -28.03
N LEU A 655 7.29 -13.85 -27.46
CA LEU A 655 6.24 -12.94 -27.90
C LEU A 655 6.39 -12.48 -29.35
N PRO A 656 7.57 -12.03 -29.85
CA PRO A 656 7.69 -11.55 -31.23
C PRO A 656 7.36 -12.64 -32.27
N ALA A 657 7.78 -13.88 -32.02
CA ALA A 657 7.49 -15.00 -32.91
C ALA A 657 6.00 -15.35 -32.90
N LEU A 658 5.36 -15.36 -31.73
CA LEU A 658 3.91 -15.61 -31.60
C LEU A 658 3.09 -14.48 -32.26
N ALA A 659 3.49 -13.22 -32.06
CA ALA A 659 2.86 -12.07 -32.70
C ALA A 659 2.94 -12.18 -34.24
N SER A 660 4.12 -12.51 -34.77
CA SER A 660 4.32 -12.75 -36.21
C SER A 660 3.48 -13.93 -36.74
N SER A 661 3.19 -14.89 -35.86
CA SER A 661 2.35 -16.06 -36.17
C SER A 661 0.86 -15.77 -36.03
N GLY A 662 0.45 -14.55 -35.68
CA GLY A 662 -0.94 -14.12 -35.61
C GLY A 662 -1.57 -14.14 -34.21
N LEU A 663 -0.77 -14.14 -33.13
CA LEU A 663 -1.28 -13.89 -31.78
C LEU A 663 -1.97 -12.52 -31.71
N ALA A 664 -3.19 -12.45 -31.16
CA ALA A 664 -4.01 -11.25 -31.19
C ALA A 664 -3.60 -10.18 -30.15
N GLY A 665 -2.75 -10.52 -29.19
CA GLY A 665 -2.22 -9.60 -28.18
C GLY A 665 -1.98 -10.26 -26.82
N CYS A 666 -1.77 -9.43 -25.81
CA CYS A 666 -1.54 -9.85 -24.43
C CYS A 666 -2.58 -9.27 -23.47
N MET A 667 -3.13 -10.09 -22.58
CA MET A 667 -3.96 -9.67 -21.46
C MET A 667 -3.14 -9.59 -20.18
N ILE A 668 -3.21 -8.47 -19.48
CA ILE A 668 -2.36 -8.15 -18.31
C ILE A 668 -3.18 -7.64 -17.13
N ASP A 669 -2.62 -7.78 -15.93
CA ASP A 669 -3.22 -7.31 -14.67
C ASP A 669 -2.44 -6.15 -14.01
N THR A 670 -1.29 -5.75 -14.55
CA THR A 670 -0.48 -4.64 -14.01
C THR A 670 0.10 -3.77 -15.13
N PHE A 671 0.20 -2.46 -14.90
CA PHE A 671 0.87 -1.55 -15.84
C PHE A 671 2.35 -1.90 -16.05
N SER A 672 2.99 -2.47 -15.02
CA SER A 672 4.29 -3.13 -15.10
C SER A 672 4.38 -4.14 -16.27
N ALA A 673 3.44 -5.08 -16.35
CA ALA A 673 3.43 -6.09 -17.40
C ALA A 673 3.10 -5.49 -18.78
N ALA A 674 2.24 -4.46 -18.83
CA ALA A 674 1.96 -3.72 -20.06
C ALA A 674 3.23 -3.07 -20.63
N GLN A 675 4.01 -2.37 -19.79
CA GLN A 675 5.26 -1.74 -20.19
C GLN A 675 6.25 -2.78 -20.73
N ALA A 676 6.48 -3.86 -20.00
CA ALA A 676 7.40 -4.93 -20.41
C ALA A 676 7.00 -5.57 -21.76
N VAL A 677 5.70 -5.77 -22.00
CA VAL A 677 5.20 -6.25 -23.30
C VAL A 677 5.52 -5.25 -24.41
N LYS A 678 5.34 -3.94 -24.17
CA LYS A 678 5.61 -2.89 -25.17
C LYS A 678 7.08 -2.70 -25.47
N GLU A 679 7.97 -2.96 -24.51
CA GLU A 679 9.42 -2.95 -24.72
C GLU A 679 9.87 -4.08 -25.66
N VAL A 680 9.28 -5.26 -25.53
CA VAL A 680 9.63 -6.43 -26.36
C VAL A 680 8.90 -6.42 -27.71
N CYS A 681 7.63 -5.99 -27.73
CA CYS A 681 6.80 -5.94 -28.93
C CYS A 681 5.91 -4.69 -28.91
N ARG A 682 6.44 -3.59 -29.44
CA ARG A 682 5.80 -2.25 -29.41
C ARG A 682 4.36 -2.24 -29.93
N ASP A 683 4.11 -2.97 -31.01
CA ASP A 683 2.81 -2.98 -31.69
C ASP A 683 1.85 -4.04 -31.15
N ALA A 684 2.25 -4.85 -30.16
CA ALA A 684 1.38 -5.87 -29.57
C ALA A 684 0.13 -5.21 -28.95
N PRO A 685 -1.10 -5.61 -29.34
CA PRO A 685 -2.31 -5.15 -28.69
C PRO A 685 -2.36 -5.58 -27.22
N LEU A 686 -2.83 -4.69 -26.36
CA LEU A 686 -2.96 -4.95 -24.92
C LEU A 686 -4.42 -5.00 -24.49
N PHE A 687 -4.73 -5.94 -23.61
CA PHE A 687 -6.03 -6.13 -22.97
C PHE A 687 -5.85 -6.02 -21.45
N GLY A 688 -6.58 -5.11 -20.82
CA GLY A 688 -6.52 -4.92 -19.37
C GLY A 688 -7.48 -5.86 -18.64
N PHE A 689 -7.02 -6.52 -17.58
CA PHE A 689 -7.84 -7.37 -16.72
C PHE A 689 -8.02 -6.78 -15.31
N LEU A 690 -8.64 -7.56 -14.40
CA LEU A 690 -9.16 -7.07 -13.11
C LEU A 690 -8.10 -6.44 -12.19
N GLY A 691 -6.82 -6.83 -12.30
CA GLY A 691 -5.74 -6.29 -11.49
C GLY A 691 -5.41 -4.81 -11.74
N LEU A 692 -5.86 -4.25 -12.88
CA LEU A 692 -5.72 -2.83 -13.18
C LEU A 692 -6.66 -1.95 -12.34
N ASN A 693 -7.65 -2.54 -11.66
CA ASN A 693 -8.58 -1.84 -10.77
C ASN A 693 -9.30 -0.64 -11.44
N ILE A 694 -9.75 -0.79 -12.69
CA ILE A 694 -10.46 0.28 -13.41
C ILE A 694 -11.81 0.56 -12.74
N PHE A 695 -11.94 1.75 -12.14
CA PHE A 695 -13.06 2.11 -11.25
C PHE A 695 -13.93 3.29 -11.71
N ASN A 696 -13.46 4.08 -12.69
CA ASN A 696 -14.17 5.27 -13.16
C ASN A 696 -13.92 5.55 -14.65
N HIS A 697 -14.71 6.44 -15.25
CA HIS A 697 -14.56 6.81 -16.68
C HIS A 697 -13.18 7.41 -17.00
N ALA A 698 -12.58 8.13 -16.05
CA ALA A 698 -11.27 8.74 -16.23
C ALA A 698 -10.18 7.66 -16.34
N SER A 699 -10.29 6.57 -15.57
CA SER A 699 -9.39 5.41 -15.64
C SER A 699 -9.52 4.66 -16.96
N VAL A 700 -10.74 4.52 -17.50
CA VAL A 700 -10.95 3.95 -18.85
C VAL A 700 -10.32 4.84 -19.91
N THR A 701 -10.55 6.16 -19.83
CA THR A 701 -10.01 7.15 -20.77
C THR A 701 -8.48 7.18 -20.73
N ALA A 702 -7.92 7.18 -19.52
CA ALA A 702 -6.50 7.11 -19.24
C ALA A 702 -5.82 5.87 -19.87
N SER A 703 -6.52 4.74 -19.84
CA SER A 703 -6.01 3.48 -20.40
C SER A 703 -6.18 3.37 -21.92
N GLY A 704 -7.12 4.11 -22.51
CA GLY A 704 -7.50 3.97 -23.92
C GLY A 704 -6.34 4.03 -24.93
N PRO A 705 -5.34 4.91 -24.78
CA PRO A 705 -4.19 4.95 -25.70
C PRO A 705 -3.32 3.68 -25.68
N SER A 706 -3.27 2.97 -24.56
CA SER A 706 -2.40 1.80 -24.38
C SER A 706 -3.12 0.47 -24.58
N PHE A 707 -4.45 0.44 -24.36
CA PHE A 707 -5.24 -0.78 -24.31
C PHE A 707 -6.36 -0.78 -25.36
N SER A 708 -6.49 -1.90 -26.06
CA SER A 708 -7.61 -2.15 -26.98
C SER A 708 -8.93 -2.37 -26.24
N LEU A 709 -8.86 -2.88 -25.00
CA LEU A 709 -10.01 -3.16 -24.13
C LEU A 709 -9.53 -3.19 -22.68
N VAL A 710 -10.28 -2.60 -21.75
CA VAL A 710 -10.01 -2.74 -20.31
C VAL A 710 -11.18 -3.36 -19.56
N THR A 711 -10.90 -4.24 -18.61
CA THR A 711 -11.92 -4.89 -17.79
C THR A 711 -12.19 -4.05 -16.54
N LEU A 712 -13.46 -3.73 -16.31
CA LEU A 712 -13.90 -2.98 -15.14
C LEU A 712 -13.73 -3.81 -13.85
N SER A 713 -13.47 -3.12 -12.73
CA SER A 713 -13.39 -3.76 -11.42
C SER A 713 -14.67 -4.52 -11.06
N PRO A 714 -14.57 -5.72 -10.45
CA PRO A 714 -15.74 -6.48 -10.01
C PRO A 714 -16.42 -5.88 -8.77
N GLU A 715 -15.83 -4.82 -8.19
CA GLU A 715 -16.38 -4.07 -7.07
C GLU A 715 -17.37 -2.97 -7.49
N LEU A 716 -17.51 -2.68 -8.79
CA LEU A 716 -18.47 -1.71 -9.30
C LEU A 716 -19.90 -2.26 -9.31
N SER A 717 -20.84 -1.44 -8.87
CA SER A 717 -22.27 -1.73 -8.97
C SER A 717 -22.81 -1.41 -10.37
N ARG A 718 -24.00 -1.93 -10.68
CA ARG A 718 -24.72 -1.62 -11.93
C ARG A 718 -24.84 -0.11 -12.18
N ASP A 719 -25.17 0.65 -11.15
CA ASP A 719 -25.46 2.07 -11.29
C ASP A 719 -24.15 2.87 -11.49
N GLU A 720 -23.05 2.41 -10.89
CA GLU A 720 -21.71 2.98 -11.11
C GLU A 720 -21.21 2.68 -12.53
N ILE A 721 -21.41 1.46 -13.04
CA ILE A 721 -21.11 1.11 -14.45
C ILE A 721 -21.98 1.96 -15.41
N SER A 722 -23.25 2.17 -15.07
CA SER A 722 -24.16 2.99 -15.88
C SER A 722 -23.68 4.44 -15.95
N LEU A 723 -23.29 5.02 -14.81
CA LEU A 723 -22.73 6.37 -14.75
C LEU A 723 -21.43 6.47 -15.56
N LEU A 724 -20.51 5.52 -15.39
CA LEU A 724 -19.25 5.44 -16.14
C LEU A 724 -19.52 5.43 -17.65
N GLY A 725 -20.42 4.57 -18.14
CA GLY A 725 -20.78 4.49 -19.56
C GLY A 725 -21.37 5.79 -20.09
N ALA A 726 -22.27 6.43 -19.33
CA ALA A 726 -22.82 7.73 -19.70
C ALA A 726 -21.76 8.84 -19.75
N MET A 727 -20.80 8.83 -18.82
CA MET A 727 -19.69 9.78 -18.80
C MET A 727 -18.78 9.59 -20.01
N LEU A 728 -18.40 8.36 -20.36
CA LEU A 728 -17.63 8.05 -21.57
C LEU A 728 -18.35 8.52 -22.84
N ALA A 729 -19.64 8.18 -22.98
CA ALA A 729 -20.44 8.55 -24.16
C ALA A 729 -20.52 10.08 -24.33
N SER A 730 -20.69 10.83 -23.24
CA SER A 730 -20.76 12.30 -23.32
C SER A 730 -19.47 13.00 -23.69
N ARG A 731 -18.35 12.31 -23.51
CA ARG A 731 -17.02 12.79 -23.88
C ARG A 731 -16.60 12.29 -25.27
N GLY A 732 -17.51 11.60 -25.99
CA GLY A 732 -17.21 11.02 -27.30
C GLY A 732 -16.13 9.93 -27.25
N SER A 733 -15.94 9.30 -26.09
CA SER A 733 -14.90 8.27 -25.94
C SER A 733 -15.25 7.03 -26.74
N THR A 734 -14.30 6.53 -27.51
CA THR A 734 -14.40 5.27 -28.26
C THR A 734 -13.79 4.10 -27.50
N ALA A 735 -13.26 4.32 -26.29
CA ALA A 735 -12.61 3.29 -25.49
C ALA A 735 -13.57 2.12 -25.23
N GLU A 736 -13.08 0.91 -25.44
CA GLU A 736 -13.84 -0.30 -25.16
C GLU A 736 -13.57 -0.79 -23.73
N TYR A 737 -14.60 -1.27 -23.07
CA TYR A 737 -14.47 -1.90 -21.76
C TYR A 737 -15.30 -3.17 -21.63
N ALA A 738 -14.85 -4.04 -20.73
CA ALA A 738 -15.42 -5.35 -20.47
C ALA A 738 -15.85 -5.52 -19.01
N VAL A 739 -16.72 -6.50 -18.78
CA VAL A 739 -17.16 -6.91 -17.44
C VAL A 739 -17.05 -8.43 -17.33
N VAL A 740 -16.45 -8.94 -16.25
CA VAL A 740 -16.52 -10.37 -15.93
C VAL A 740 -17.93 -10.68 -15.44
N VAL A 741 -18.57 -11.65 -16.08
CA VAL A 741 -19.98 -12.01 -15.81
C VAL A 741 -20.13 -13.40 -15.20
N GLN A 742 -19.13 -14.27 -15.35
CA GLN A 742 -19.17 -15.65 -14.86
C GLN A 742 -17.82 -16.07 -14.28
N GLY A 743 -17.87 -16.82 -13.17
CA GLY A 743 -16.71 -17.54 -12.64
C GLY A 743 -16.39 -17.23 -11.19
N ALA A 744 -15.53 -18.07 -10.59
CA ALA A 744 -15.02 -17.86 -9.24
C ALA A 744 -13.76 -16.99 -9.33
N GLY A 745 -13.90 -15.67 -9.21
CA GLY A 745 -12.79 -14.73 -9.39
C GLY A 745 -11.68 -14.88 -8.34
N ASP A 746 -10.47 -14.42 -8.69
CA ASP A 746 -9.34 -14.35 -7.77
C ASP A 746 -9.63 -13.29 -6.68
N VAL A 747 -9.70 -13.71 -5.42
CA VAL A 747 -9.92 -12.80 -4.28
C VAL A 747 -8.63 -12.34 -3.64
N MET A 748 -7.54 -13.06 -3.86
CA MET A 748 -6.22 -12.73 -3.34
C MET A 748 -5.13 -13.47 -4.11
N VAL A 749 -3.99 -12.80 -4.33
CA VAL A 749 -2.72 -13.42 -4.69
C VAL A 749 -1.72 -13.13 -3.57
N THR A 750 -0.93 -14.13 -3.18
CA THR A 750 0.03 -14.04 -2.07
C THR A 750 1.36 -14.72 -2.44
N ALA A 751 2.46 -14.21 -1.87
CA ALA A 751 3.79 -14.81 -1.93
C ALA A 751 4.03 -15.80 -0.77
N ASP A 752 3.00 -16.58 -0.41
CA ASP A 752 3.06 -17.67 0.56
C ASP A 752 2.41 -18.92 -0.03
N CYS A 753 2.97 -20.08 0.28
CA CYS A 753 2.46 -21.39 -0.14
C CYS A 753 1.59 -21.97 0.97
N THR A 754 0.32 -21.56 1.02
CA THR A 754 -0.59 -21.92 2.13
C THR A 754 -0.76 -23.44 2.27
N LYS A 755 -0.73 -24.19 1.15
CA LYS A 755 -0.84 -25.66 1.16
C LYS A 755 0.29 -26.36 1.92
N ARG A 756 1.46 -25.71 2.09
CA ARG A 756 2.62 -26.29 2.76
C ARG A 756 2.36 -26.64 4.22
N THR A 757 1.39 -25.99 4.87
CA THR A 757 1.02 -26.34 6.24
C THR A 757 0.46 -27.76 6.37
N GLY A 758 -0.05 -28.32 5.28
CA GLY A 758 -0.63 -29.67 5.24
C GLY A 758 0.12 -30.69 4.38
N SER A 759 0.82 -30.26 3.34
CA SER A 759 1.60 -31.14 2.44
C SER A 759 2.81 -30.46 1.83
N THR A 760 3.95 -31.16 1.78
CA THR A 760 5.16 -30.70 1.09
C THR A 760 5.08 -31.00 -0.42
N CYS A 761 5.78 -30.22 -1.24
CA CYS A 761 5.88 -30.48 -2.69
C CYS A 761 6.42 -31.90 -2.98
N ALA A 762 7.29 -32.43 -2.12
CA ALA A 762 7.82 -33.79 -2.23
C ALA A 762 6.78 -34.87 -1.93
N GLN A 763 5.83 -34.62 -1.02
CA GLN A 763 4.70 -35.52 -0.77
C GLN A 763 3.72 -35.51 -1.94
N GLU A 764 3.45 -34.35 -2.54
CA GLU A 764 2.59 -34.23 -3.72
C GLU A 764 3.18 -34.88 -4.97
N ALA A 765 4.50 -34.74 -5.20
CA ALA A 765 5.22 -35.38 -6.30
C ALA A 765 5.10 -36.92 -6.29
N ARG A 766 4.93 -37.52 -5.11
CA ARG A 766 4.78 -38.97 -4.92
C ARG A 766 3.34 -39.45 -5.07
N MET A 767 2.37 -38.55 -5.06
CA MET A 767 0.95 -38.84 -5.22
C MET A 767 0.57 -38.74 -6.70
N ILE A 768 1.12 -39.66 -7.50
CA ILE A 768 0.80 -39.86 -8.93
C ILE A 768 -0.43 -40.79 -9.02
N ASP A 769 -1.53 -40.40 -8.39
CA ASP A 769 -2.82 -41.02 -8.68
C ASP A 769 -3.69 -39.94 -9.29
N GLY A 770 -4.17 -40.15 -10.52
CA GLY A 770 -4.81 -39.17 -11.40
C GLY A 770 -6.11 -38.53 -10.86
N SER A 771 -6.41 -38.67 -9.57
CA SER A 771 -7.43 -37.90 -8.88
C SER A 771 -6.99 -36.44 -8.71
N ARG A 772 -7.79 -35.51 -9.25
CA ARG A 772 -7.58 -34.06 -9.07
C ARG A 772 -7.82 -33.69 -7.62
N ARG A 773 -6.76 -33.70 -6.82
CA ARG A 773 -6.81 -33.31 -5.42
C ARG A 773 -7.12 -31.81 -5.31
N PHE A 774 -8.21 -31.49 -4.64
CA PHE A 774 -8.63 -30.13 -4.33
C PHE A 774 -8.03 -29.69 -3.00
N PHE A 775 -7.58 -28.43 -2.94
CA PHE A 775 -7.21 -27.76 -1.69
C PHE A 775 -8.00 -26.46 -1.56
N GLY A 776 -8.42 -26.16 -0.32
CA GLY A 776 -9.12 -24.93 0.00
C GLY A 776 -8.88 -24.49 1.44
N ILE A 777 -9.26 -23.26 1.75
CA ILE A 777 -9.39 -22.77 3.12
C ILE A 777 -10.85 -22.53 3.44
N ARG A 778 -11.28 -23.00 4.61
CA ARG A 778 -12.64 -22.85 5.12
C ARG A 778 -12.68 -21.70 6.13
N ASP A 779 -13.63 -20.79 5.96
CA ASP A 779 -13.90 -19.70 6.89
C ASP A 779 -14.78 -20.15 8.08
N GLU A 780 -15.05 -19.23 9.01
CA GLU A 780 -15.92 -19.49 10.17
C GLU A 780 -17.40 -19.73 9.80
N ASN A 781 -17.83 -19.36 8.58
CA ASN A 781 -19.17 -19.58 8.06
C ASN A 781 -19.28 -20.88 7.23
N GLY A 782 -18.21 -21.66 7.13
CA GLY A 782 -18.16 -22.90 6.36
C GLY A 782 -17.94 -22.73 4.85
N GLN A 783 -17.72 -21.51 4.36
CA GLN A 783 -17.40 -21.25 2.96
C GLN A 783 -15.98 -21.71 2.64
N ILE A 784 -15.80 -22.36 1.48
CA ILE A 784 -14.51 -22.92 1.07
C ILE A 784 -13.96 -22.13 -0.12
N PHE A 785 -12.84 -21.47 0.11
CA PHE A 785 -12.09 -20.72 -0.91
C PHE A 785 -11.02 -21.63 -1.49
N SER A 786 -10.98 -21.81 -2.81
CA SER A 786 -10.01 -22.72 -3.43
C SER A 786 -8.61 -22.12 -3.44
N LEU A 787 -7.61 -22.99 -3.23
CA LEU A 787 -6.19 -22.64 -3.28
C LEU A 787 -5.57 -23.19 -4.57
N HIS A 788 -4.97 -22.30 -5.36
CA HIS A 788 -4.24 -22.65 -6.57
C HIS A 788 -2.79 -22.19 -6.40
N ALA A 789 -1.88 -23.16 -6.26
CA ALA A 789 -0.46 -22.87 -6.19
C ALA A 789 0.07 -22.51 -7.57
N GLU A 790 0.82 -21.42 -7.66
CA GLU A 790 1.56 -21.01 -8.84
C GLU A 790 3.07 -21.29 -8.64
N ASN A 791 3.85 -21.10 -9.71
CA ASN A 791 5.31 -21.12 -9.63
C ASN A 791 5.81 -20.08 -8.60
N GLY A 792 6.95 -20.36 -7.94
CA GLY A 792 7.56 -19.44 -6.98
C GLY A 792 6.96 -19.46 -5.58
N CYS A 793 6.27 -20.53 -5.18
CA CYS A 793 5.57 -20.62 -3.89
C CYS A 793 4.51 -19.53 -3.70
N ARG A 794 3.91 -19.04 -4.80
CA ARG A 794 2.76 -18.13 -4.78
C ARG A 794 1.46 -18.93 -4.71
N THR A 795 0.43 -18.34 -4.09
CA THR A 795 -0.91 -18.94 -4.04
C THR A 795 -1.94 -17.92 -4.52
N ARG A 796 -2.81 -18.35 -5.44
CA ARG A 796 -4.09 -17.69 -5.74
C ARG A 796 -5.19 -18.29 -4.88
N ILE A 797 -5.92 -17.42 -4.19
CA ILE A 797 -7.13 -17.78 -3.45
C ILE A 797 -8.31 -17.31 -4.28
N ARG A 798 -9.23 -18.20 -4.62
CA ARG A 798 -10.43 -17.89 -5.41
C ARG A 798 -11.68 -17.93 -4.56
N SER A 799 -12.67 -17.14 -4.98
CA SER A 799 -13.93 -16.96 -4.27
C SER A 799 -14.66 -18.29 -4.02
N ALA A 800 -15.23 -18.45 -2.82
CA ALA A 800 -16.13 -19.56 -2.50
C ALA A 800 -17.50 -19.47 -3.20
N GLN A 801 -17.87 -18.29 -3.71
CA GLN A 801 -19.08 -18.04 -4.48
C GLN A 801 -18.73 -17.78 -5.95
N GLU A 802 -19.60 -18.21 -6.85
CA GLU A 802 -19.41 -18.03 -8.29
C GLU A 802 -20.25 -16.86 -8.80
N LEU A 803 -19.61 -15.90 -9.48
CA LEU A 803 -20.32 -14.81 -10.12
C LEU A 803 -21.18 -15.36 -11.27
N CYS A 804 -22.41 -14.88 -11.42
CA CYS A 804 -23.26 -15.22 -12.56
C CYS A 804 -24.20 -14.06 -12.92
N LEU A 805 -23.82 -13.23 -13.89
CA LEU A 805 -24.60 -12.07 -14.35
C LEU A 805 -25.41 -12.37 -15.62
N ILE A 806 -25.67 -13.65 -15.95
CA ILE A 806 -26.37 -14.02 -17.18
C ILE A 806 -27.75 -13.35 -17.32
N GLY A 807 -28.45 -13.16 -16.19
CA GLY A 807 -29.72 -12.43 -16.09
C GLY A 807 -29.65 -10.94 -16.42
N HIS A 808 -28.44 -10.38 -16.54
CA HIS A 808 -28.18 -8.95 -16.62
C HIS A 808 -27.47 -8.52 -17.91
N LEU A 809 -27.30 -9.42 -18.88
CA LEU A 809 -26.69 -9.09 -20.18
C LEU A 809 -27.39 -7.93 -20.91
N PRO A 810 -28.74 -7.82 -20.95
CA PRO A 810 -29.40 -6.67 -21.57
C PRO A 810 -29.01 -5.33 -20.92
N ALA A 811 -28.86 -5.32 -19.58
CA ALA A 811 -28.46 -4.13 -18.84
C ALA A 811 -27.02 -3.72 -19.18
N LEU A 812 -26.11 -4.71 -19.26
CA LEU A 812 -24.71 -4.47 -19.64
C LEU A 812 -24.58 -3.95 -21.07
N SER A 813 -25.36 -4.50 -22.01
CA SER A 813 -25.43 -4.01 -23.40
C SER A 813 -25.90 -2.55 -23.46
N ALA A 814 -26.96 -2.20 -22.71
CA ALA A 814 -27.55 -0.86 -22.72
C ALA A 814 -26.61 0.23 -22.19
N VAL A 815 -25.67 -0.14 -21.33
CA VAL A 815 -24.67 0.79 -20.75
C VAL A 815 -23.35 0.77 -21.51
N GLY A 816 -23.30 0.21 -22.72
CA GLY A 816 -22.14 0.33 -23.62
C GLY A 816 -20.99 -0.64 -23.37
N VAL A 817 -21.19 -1.71 -22.59
CA VAL A 817 -20.18 -2.78 -22.43
C VAL A 817 -19.90 -3.41 -23.79
N SER A 818 -18.62 -3.52 -24.16
CA SER A 818 -18.21 -4.08 -25.46
C SER A 818 -18.02 -5.59 -25.42
N GLU A 819 -17.60 -6.13 -24.28
CA GLU A 819 -17.30 -7.55 -24.12
C GLU A 819 -17.67 -8.04 -22.72
N ILE A 820 -18.25 -9.23 -22.64
CA ILE A 820 -18.46 -9.96 -21.39
C ILE A 820 -17.42 -11.07 -21.29
N ILE A 821 -16.86 -11.26 -20.09
CA ILE A 821 -15.80 -12.24 -19.85
C ILE A 821 -16.31 -13.35 -18.93
N ILE A 822 -16.13 -14.60 -19.38
CA ILE A 822 -16.30 -15.81 -18.58
C ILE A 822 -14.91 -16.21 -18.06
N ASP A 823 -14.65 -16.08 -16.76
CA ASP A 823 -13.41 -16.57 -16.14
C ASP A 823 -13.57 -18.05 -15.76
N ALA A 824 -13.21 -18.92 -16.69
CA ALA A 824 -13.26 -20.38 -16.54
C ALA A 824 -11.90 -20.99 -16.21
N ARG A 825 -10.91 -20.18 -15.78
CA ARG A 825 -9.64 -20.71 -15.28
C ARG A 825 -9.90 -21.62 -14.08
N CYS A 826 -9.09 -22.66 -13.96
CA CYS A 826 -9.17 -23.70 -12.95
C CYS A 826 -10.46 -24.53 -13.01
N ARG A 827 -11.20 -24.46 -14.12
CA ARG A 827 -12.38 -25.28 -14.40
C ARG A 827 -12.13 -26.22 -15.58
N PRO A 828 -12.74 -27.41 -15.58
CA PRO A 828 -12.56 -28.36 -16.67
C PRO A 828 -13.25 -27.91 -17.97
N ALA A 829 -12.77 -28.44 -19.08
CA ALA A 829 -13.31 -28.23 -20.42
C ALA A 829 -14.84 -28.41 -20.51
N ARG A 830 -15.42 -29.37 -19.78
CA ARG A 830 -16.87 -29.59 -19.71
C ARG A 830 -17.64 -28.38 -19.18
N TYR A 831 -17.11 -27.69 -18.17
CA TYR A 831 -17.70 -26.46 -17.64
C TYR A 831 -17.61 -25.32 -18.66
N VAL A 832 -16.46 -25.19 -19.35
CA VAL A 832 -16.25 -24.19 -20.41
C VAL A 832 -17.29 -24.32 -21.51
N ARG A 833 -17.53 -25.55 -21.99
CA ARG A 833 -18.56 -25.86 -22.99
C ARG A 833 -19.94 -25.39 -22.53
N ALA A 834 -20.33 -25.72 -21.30
CA ALA A 834 -21.63 -25.35 -20.75
C ALA A 834 -21.79 -23.82 -20.67
N MET A 835 -20.84 -23.12 -20.04
CA MET A 835 -20.90 -21.68 -19.89
C MET A 835 -20.89 -20.94 -21.23
N CYS A 836 -20.05 -21.35 -22.18
CA CYS A 836 -20.01 -20.73 -23.50
C CYS A 836 -21.35 -20.85 -24.22
N ARG A 837 -21.93 -22.05 -24.27
CA ARG A 837 -23.24 -22.32 -24.87
C ARG A 837 -24.34 -21.45 -24.26
N ASP A 838 -24.38 -21.40 -22.93
CA ASP A 838 -25.45 -20.73 -22.19
C ASP A 838 -25.39 -19.21 -22.33
N TYR A 839 -24.20 -18.62 -22.23
CA TYR A 839 -24.00 -17.19 -22.43
C TYR A 839 -24.16 -16.79 -23.91
N ARG A 840 -23.79 -17.63 -24.87
CA ARG A 840 -24.05 -17.37 -26.31
C ARG A 840 -25.54 -17.29 -26.59
N LYS A 841 -26.33 -18.22 -26.03
CA LYS A 841 -27.79 -18.20 -26.13
C LYS A 841 -28.38 -16.96 -25.47
N ALA A 842 -27.92 -16.58 -24.28
CA ALA A 842 -28.39 -15.40 -23.56
C ALA A 842 -28.03 -14.08 -24.28
N ALA A 843 -26.82 -13.97 -24.83
CA ALA A 843 -26.35 -12.80 -25.56
C ALA A 843 -27.15 -12.58 -26.85
N ALA A 844 -27.43 -13.65 -27.61
CA ALA A 844 -28.26 -13.58 -28.81
C ALA A 844 -29.68 -13.09 -28.51
N GLN A 845 -30.29 -13.55 -27.42
CA GLN A 845 -31.62 -13.11 -26.97
C GLN A 845 -31.64 -11.64 -26.50
N SER A 846 -30.50 -11.13 -26.03
CA SER A 846 -30.38 -9.75 -25.56
C SER A 846 -30.35 -8.74 -26.72
N GLN A 847 -30.01 -9.16 -27.94
CA GLN A 847 -29.87 -8.29 -29.12
C GLN A 847 -31.17 -8.13 -29.93
N THR A 848 -32.14 -9.04 -29.79
CA THR A 848 -33.37 -9.06 -30.62
C THR A 848 -34.48 -8.11 -30.15
N GLY A 849 -34.23 -7.27 -29.15
CA GLY A 849 -35.09 -6.12 -28.83
C GLY A 849 -36.48 -6.43 -28.26
N THR A 850 -36.82 -7.68 -27.95
CA THR A 850 -38.00 -7.92 -27.08
C THR A 850 -37.71 -7.26 -25.74
N ALA A 851 -38.45 -6.20 -25.43
CA ALA A 851 -38.43 -5.52 -24.15
C ALA A 851 -38.90 -6.47 -23.06
N VAL A 852 -38.00 -7.38 -22.68
CA VAL A 852 -38.15 -8.24 -21.53
C VAL A 852 -38.03 -7.30 -20.34
N THR A 853 -39.17 -6.81 -19.83
CA THR A 853 -39.24 -6.11 -18.55
C THR A 853 -38.39 -6.87 -17.55
N TYR A 854 -37.45 -6.17 -16.92
CA TYR A 854 -36.40 -6.65 -15.99
C TYR A 854 -36.81 -7.71 -14.94
N ARG A 855 -38.11 -8.01 -14.79
CA ARG A 855 -38.66 -9.01 -13.87
C ARG A 855 -38.88 -10.39 -14.46
N ASN A 856 -38.92 -10.59 -15.78
CA ASN A 856 -39.22 -11.91 -16.36
C ASN A 856 -38.45 -12.15 -17.65
N ALA A 857 -37.44 -13.03 -17.64
CA ALA A 857 -37.09 -14.02 -18.70
C ALA A 857 -35.61 -14.07 -19.14
N LEU A 858 -34.79 -14.75 -18.32
CA LEU A 858 -34.14 -15.96 -18.81
C LEU A 858 -34.95 -17.16 -18.31
N PRO A 859 -34.98 -18.30 -19.01
CA PRO A 859 -35.69 -19.47 -18.51
C PRO A 859 -35.16 -19.81 -17.11
N LYS A 860 -36.03 -19.95 -16.09
CA LYS A 860 -35.64 -20.47 -14.77
C LYS A 860 -34.77 -21.74 -14.88
N SER A 861 -34.98 -22.51 -15.95
CA SER A 861 -34.18 -23.69 -16.28
C SER A 861 -32.68 -23.38 -16.47
N LEU A 862 -32.32 -22.27 -17.12
CA LEU A 862 -30.91 -21.98 -17.43
C LEU A 862 -30.11 -21.52 -16.19
N MET A 863 -30.76 -20.77 -15.28
CA MET A 863 -30.15 -20.46 -13.98
C MET A 863 -30.00 -21.70 -13.11
N GLY A 864 -30.97 -22.62 -13.13
CA GLY A 864 -30.89 -23.91 -12.43
C GLY A 864 -29.75 -24.78 -12.96
N GLU A 865 -29.59 -24.87 -14.29
CA GLU A 865 -28.48 -25.58 -14.93
C GLU A 865 -27.10 -25.03 -14.50
N ILE A 866 -26.95 -23.70 -14.42
CA ILE A 866 -25.70 -23.07 -13.97
C ILE A 866 -25.46 -23.34 -12.48
N GLU A 867 -26.50 -23.27 -11.64
CA GLU A 867 -26.40 -23.55 -10.21
C GLU A 867 -25.96 -24.99 -9.95
N GLU A 868 -26.42 -25.95 -10.75
CA GLU A 868 -26.03 -27.35 -10.67
C GLU A 868 -24.56 -27.63 -10.99
N ILE A 869 -23.84 -26.70 -11.63
CA ILE A 869 -22.43 -26.87 -12.01
C ILE A 869 -21.50 -25.80 -11.43
N ALA A 870 -22.02 -24.89 -10.60
CA ALA A 870 -21.24 -23.86 -9.93
C ALA A 870 -20.32 -24.45 -8.84
N ILE A 871 -19.12 -23.88 -8.64
CA ILE A 871 -18.15 -24.35 -7.63
C ILE A 871 -18.68 -24.23 -6.19
N GLY A 872 -19.61 -23.31 -5.99
CA GLY A 872 -20.29 -23.02 -4.73
C GLY A 872 -21.59 -22.27 -5.02
N SER A 873 -22.09 -21.50 -4.06
CA SER A 873 -23.31 -20.71 -4.28
C SER A 873 -23.10 -19.63 -5.34
N LEU A 874 -24.15 -19.37 -6.14
CA LEU A 874 -24.16 -18.27 -7.09
C LEU A 874 -24.25 -16.92 -6.36
N THR A 875 -23.56 -15.92 -6.91
CA THR A 875 -23.64 -14.54 -6.45
C THR A 875 -23.74 -13.58 -7.63
N GLN A 876 -24.42 -12.46 -7.40
CA GLN A 876 -24.43 -11.33 -8.34
C GLN A 876 -23.32 -10.32 -7.99
N GLY A 877 -22.45 -10.64 -7.03
CA GLY A 877 -21.33 -9.79 -6.61
C GLY A 877 -21.77 -8.38 -6.16
N HIS A 878 -20.87 -7.41 -6.35
CA HIS A 878 -21.16 -6.00 -6.05
C HIS A 878 -22.06 -5.34 -7.10
N PHE A 879 -22.25 -5.97 -8.27
CA PHE A 879 -23.15 -5.49 -9.32
C PHE A 879 -24.54 -5.16 -8.76
N LEU A 880 -25.10 -6.02 -7.89
CA LEU A 880 -26.35 -5.75 -7.17
C LEU A 880 -26.17 -5.35 -5.71
N ARG A 881 -25.21 -5.95 -4.98
CA ARG A 881 -25.07 -5.72 -3.53
C ARG A 881 -24.51 -4.34 -3.18
N ARG A 882 -23.82 -3.69 -4.14
CA ARG A 882 -22.96 -2.52 -3.93
C ARG A 882 -21.85 -2.77 -2.90
N LEU A 883 -20.92 -1.83 -2.77
CA LEU A 883 -20.00 -1.79 -1.64
C LEU A 883 -20.70 -1.16 -0.43
N LYS A 884 -20.26 -1.52 0.78
CA LYS A 884 -20.57 -0.73 1.97
C LYS A 884 -19.80 0.58 1.87
N GLU A 885 -20.47 1.69 2.18
CA GLU A 885 -19.87 3.03 2.22
C GLU A 885 -19.68 3.51 3.64
#